data_AF-A0A932NZ63-F1
#
_entry.id   AF-A0A932NZ63-F1
#
_cell.length_a   1.000
_cell.length_b   1.000
_cell.length_c   1.000
_cell.angle_alpha   90.00
_cell.angle_beta   90.00
_cell.angle_gamma   90.00
#
_symmetry.space_group_name_H-M   'P 1'
#
loop_
_entity.id
_entity.type
_entity.pdbx_description
1 polymer ?
#
loop_
_entity_poly.entity_id
_entity_poly.type
_entity_poly.pdbx_seq_one_letter_code
_entity_poly.pdbx_strand_id
1 'polypeptide(L)'
;MPDQRLHVALVWHMHQPLYRDPSTGNARLPWVRLHAWKDYLDMLLLAEEFPGLRMTFNMVPSLLEQILDYADARASDPFLDHTRFPAADLTPDQKTFILESFFMAHPENMIGTFPRYRALYVKRGAHTPREALPEVSRYFTTAEFRDLQVLFNLAWIDPILRERDPSLLALARKGEGFTEEDKEIVLASGRTILNEIVPAYKRACEAGKIEISTTPYFHPILPLLIDTNLARAALPDAVLPDPPFRHPEDAREQLSRAVAQHRALFGRAPRGLWPSEGSVCQALIPFAAEAGFSWMASDEEILARSLGLPIERDGHGLVRAPERLYRPYWAVEGPARIAMIFRDHVLSDLIGFTYAGWEAEKAADDFVARLRAVRSACAVRVRAPIVPIILDGENAWEFYAKDGAPFLRALYGRLEREEGIVTTTVSAYLSENPPAESLPAVFPGSWINHNFKIWIGHEEDNLAWQWLAETRDVLAKRGAEADLPPAVREEAWRAIYAAEGSDWCWWYGDDHSSANDGDFDELFRSHLRRVYDLLDLRAPDGLWVPVLREERTVVPTTPCTAFVRPRIDGRVTHYYEWTSAARFDVKLAGGTMHHAGGLVSVLTYGFNATHWFVRLDFTNPPSASFAALGFVVHILRPRAVRCFISLADGPAAGQERRGRVRIENSEGETIREDAGEAVLDEILEAAVPFEALGFAPGDEVAFSIAVTDQGLEVERWPSRGAVSFTVPSADFEERMWRV
;
A
#
# COMPACT_ATOMS: atom_id res chain seq x y z
N MET A 1 1.45 -21.75 40.10
CA MET A 1 2.24 -21.66 38.86
C MET A 1 2.26 -20.19 38.46
N PRO A 2 3.41 -19.60 38.08
CA PRO A 2 3.38 -18.27 37.47
C PRO A 2 2.43 -18.31 36.26
N ASP A 3 1.72 -17.20 36.06
CA ASP A 3 0.71 -17.04 35.03
C ASP A 3 1.26 -17.46 33.65
N GLN A 4 0.72 -18.55 33.08
CA GLN A 4 1.15 -19.11 31.79
C GLN A 4 0.33 -18.56 30.62
N ARG A 5 -0.43 -17.48 30.83
CA ARG A 5 -1.22 -16.84 29.79
C ARG A 5 -0.33 -16.27 28.69
N LEU A 6 -0.84 -16.35 27.45
CA LEU A 6 -0.24 -15.70 26.30
C LEU A 6 -0.77 -14.26 26.22
N HIS A 7 0.13 -13.28 26.21
CA HIS A 7 -0.23 -11.90 25.99
C HIS A 7 -0.32 -11.61 24.50
N VAL A 8 -1.40 -10.99 24.05
CA VAL A 8 -1.60 -10.56 22.65
C VAL A 8 -1.66 -9.04 22.63
N ALA A 9 -0.71 -8.42 21.94
CA ALA A 9 -0.67 -6.98 21.75
C ALA A 9 -1.15 -6.65 20.34
N LEU A 10 -2.42 -6.28 20.21
CA LEU A 10 -2.97 -5.73 18.97
C LEU A 10 -2.53 -4.27 18.85
N VAL A 11 -1.89 -3.92 17.74
CA VAL A 11 -1.43 -2.56 17.40
C VAL A 11 -1.96 -2.22 16.01
N TRP A 12 -2.95 -1.33 15.96
CA TRP A 12 -3.51 -0.81 14.71
C TRP A 12 -2.82 0.50 14.34
N HIS A 13 -2.13 0.54 13.20
CA HIS A 13 -1.44 1.71 12.70
C HIS A 13 -2.33 2.54 11.78
N MET A 14 -2.74 3.72 12.23
CA MET A 14 -3.65 4.61 11.50
C MET A 14 -2.84 5.70 10.80
N HIS A 15 -2.77 5.64 9.48
CA HIS A 15 -1.97 6.56 8.69
C HIS A 15 -2.71 7.05 7.44
N GLN A 16 -2.38 8.27 7.03
CA GLN A 16 -2.62 8.77 5.68
C GLN A 16 -1.52 9.79 5.33
N PRO A 17 -1.08 9.83 4.06
CA PRO A 17 -0.23 10.89 3.54
C PRO A 17 -0.77 12.29 3.82
N LEU A 18 0.13 13.29 3.79
CA LEU A 18 -0.29 14.70 3.82
C LEU A 18 -0.81 15.12 2.45
N TYR A 19 -2.13 15.07 2.24
CA TYR A 19 -2.73 15.41 0.95
C TYR A 19 -2.89 16.91 0.72
N ARG A 20 -2.61 17.75 1.72
CA ARG A 20 -2.73 19.20 1.61
C ARG A 20 -1.69 19.75 0.65
N ASP A 21 -2.17 20.39 -0.41
CA ASP A 21 -1.33 21.22 -1.27
C ASP A 21 -0.95 22.50 -0.50
N PRO A 22 0.35 22.75 -0.25
CA PRO A 22 0.80 23.89 0.52
C PRO A 22 0.55 25.24 -0.16
N SER A 23 0.26 25.26 -1.47
CA SER A 23 -0.04 26.50 -2.20
C SER A 23 -1.51 26.92 -2.09
N THR A 24 -2.42 25.95 -2.06
CA THR A 24 -3.87 26.21 -2.02
C THR A 24 -4.49 26.04 -0.63
N GLY A 25 -3.85 25.26 0.24
CA GLY A 25 -4.38 24.84 1.54
C GLY A 25 -5.42 23.71 1.45
N ASN A 26 -5.87 23.33 0.26
CA ASN A 26 -6.83 22.25 0.05
C ASN A 26 -6.13 20.90 -0.12
N ALA A 27 -6.84 19.83 0.21
CA ALA A 27 -6.36 18.48 -0.06
C ALA A 27 -6.54 18.14 -1.55
N ARG A 28 -5.57 17.46 -2.15
CA ARG A 28 -5.67 16.96 -3.53
C ARG A 28 -6.53 15.70 -3.64
N LEU A 29 -6.49 14.87 -2.60
CA LEU A 29 -7.18 13.59 -2.56
C LEU A 29 -8.07 13.49 -1.31
N PRO A 30 -9.16 12.70 -1.38
CA PRO A 30 -10.20 12.70 -0.35
C PRO A 30 -9.91 11.74 0.81
N TRP A 31 -8.82 10.97 0.74
CA TRP A 31 -8.62 9.76 1.50
C TRP A 31 -8.65 9.96 3.02
N VAL A 32 -8.08 11.06 3.54
CA VAL A 32 -8.21 11.38 4.97
C VAL A 32 -9.66 11.49 5.40
N ARG A 33 -10.49 12.20 4.63
CA ARG A 33 -11.90 12.39 4.99
C ARG A 33 -12.69 11.08 4.86
N LEU A 34 -12.45 10.35 3.78
CA LEU A 34 -13.19 9.11 3.51
C LEU A 34 -12.82 7.99 4.50
N HIS A 35 -11.54 7.74 4.75
CA HIS A 35 -11.12 6.80 5.79
C HIS A 35 -11.53 7.29 7.18
N ALA A 36 -11.55 8.59 7.47
CA ALA A 36 -12.06 9.06 8.75
C ALA A 36 -13.56 8.80 8.97
N TRP A 37 -14.35 8.68 7.90
CA TRP A 37 -15.76 8.30 8.00
C TRP A 37 -15.97 6.79 8.18
N LYS A 38 -14.91 5.99 8.02
CA LYS A 38 -15.00 4.56 7.80
C LYS A 38 -14.14 3.70 8.72
N ASP A 39 -12.89 4.09 8.98
CA ASP A 39 -11.83 3.18 9.45
C ASP A 39 -11.20 3.56 10.80
N TYR A 40 -11.64 4.66 11.42
CA TYR A 40 -11.08 5.13 12.69
C TYR A 40 -12.06 5.01 13.87
N LEU A 41 -13.22 5.66 13.81
CA LEU A 41 -14.12 5.71 14.95
C LEU A 41 -14.81 4.35 15.20
N ASP A 42 -15.24 3.69 14.14
CA ASP A 42 -15.84 2.36 14.10
C ASP A 42 -14.96 1.30 14.81
N MET A 43 -13.65 1.29 14.55
CA MET A 43 -12.73 0.31 15.13
C MET A 43 -12.65 0.44 16.66
N LEU A 44 -12.64 1.68 17.16
CA LEU A 44 -12.70 1.94 18.59
C LEU A 44 -14.04 1.47 19.17
N LEU A 45 -15.15 1.79 18.51
CA LEU A 45 -16.49 1.41 18.98
C LEU A 45 -16.67 -0.12 19.03
N LEU A 46 -16.14 -0.84 18.03
CA LEU A 46 -16.10 -2.30 18.02
C LEU A 46 -15.29 -2.85 19.21
N ALA A 47 -14.16 -2.24 19.54
CA ALA A 47 -13.36 -2.64 20.70
C ALA A 47 -14.07 -2.38 22.04
N GLU A 48 -14.93 -1.35 22.11
CA GLU A 48 -15.75 -1.02 23.28
C GLU A 48 -16.88 -2.03 23.52
N GLU A 49 -17.34 -2.76 22.50
CA GLU A 49 -18.32 -3.86 22.66
C GLU A 49 -17.80 -5.00 23.56
N PHE A 50 -16.49 -5.11 23.76
CA PHE A 50 -15.84 -6.21 24.51
C PHE A 50 -15.02 -5.67 25.69
N PRO A 51 -15.61 -5.39 26.87
CA PRO A 51 -14.97 -4.69 27.99
C PRO A 51 -13.64 -5.27 28.48
N GLY A 52 -13.43 -6.58 28.34
CA GLY A 52 -12.21 -7.29 28.73
C GLY A 52 -11.01 -7.04 27.82
N LEU A 53 -11.21 -6.58 26.59
CA LEU A 53 -10.10 -6.36 25.65
C LEU A 53 -9.24 -5.16 25.97
N ARG A 54 -7.95 -5.23 25.65
CA ARG A 54 -7.00 -4.10 25.67
C ARG A 54 -6.18 -4.13 24.39
N MET A 55 -5.94 -2.96 23.80
CA MET A 55 -5.19 -2.84 22.55
C MET A 55 -4.52 -1.47 22.41
N THR A 56 -3.64 -1.34 21.44
CA THR A 56 -2.94 -0.10 21.12
C THR A 56 -3.41 0.41 19.77
N PHE A 57 -3.72 1.70 19.69
CA PHE A 57 -3.91 2.40 18.42
C PHE A 57 -2.75 3.35 18.23
N ASN A 58 -2.03 3.21 17.14
CA ASN A 58 -1.01 4.15 16.74
C ASN A 58 -1.65 5.19 15.81
N MET A 59 -1.50 6.47 16.15
CA MET A 59 -2.07 7.58 15.37
C MET A 59 -0.94 8.47 14.84
N VAL A 60 -0.84 8.59 13.52
CA VAL A 60 0.14 9.46 12.89
C VAL A 60 -0.25 10.94 13.08
N PRO A 61 0.68 11.83 13.50
CA PRO A 61 0.36 13.23 13.75
C PRO A 61 -0.17 14.02 12.55
N SER A 62 0.38 13.79 11.35
CA SER A 62 -0.09 14.41 10.11
C SER A 62 -1.51 13.99 9.73
N LEU A 63 -1.91 12.75 10.03
CA LEU A 63 -3.29 12.28 9.87
C LEU A 63 -4.24 13.06 10.81
N LEU A 64 -3.90 13.12 12.10
CA LEU A 64 -4.74 13.79 13.10
C LEU A 64 -4.93 15.28 12.79
N GLU A 65 -3.88 15.95 12.31
CA GLU A 65 -3.99 17.35 11.89
C GLU A 65 -4.99 17.52 10.74
N GLN A 66 -4.91 16.67 9.71
CA GLN A 66 -5.81 16.77 8.57
C GLN A 66 -7.26 16.46 8.97
N ILE A 67 -7.50 15.47 9.84
CA ILE A 67 -8.82 15.18 10.41
C ILE A 67 -9.39 16.42 11.11
N LEU A 68 -8.59 17.08 11.96
CA LEU A 68 -9.01 18.29 12.67
C LEU A 68 -9.29 19.44 11.71
N ASP A 69 -8.51 19.58 10.64
CA ASP A 69 -8.76 20.61 9.65
C ASP A 69 -10.05 20.38 8.87
N TYR A 70 -10.44 19.13 8.59
CA TYR A 70 -11.79 18.83 8.07
C TYR A 70 -12.88 19.08 9.12
N ALA A 71 -12.66 18.69 10.38
CA ALA A 71 -13.63 18.89 11.47
C ALA A 71 -13.94 20.39 11.68
N ASP A 72 -12.91 21.23 11.60
CA ASP A 72 -12.99 22.69 11.72
C ASP A 72 -13.42 23.40 10.43
N ALA A 73 -13.70 22.66 9.36
CA ALA A 73 -13.98 23.20 8.02
C ALA A 73 -12.88 24.14 7.47
N ARG A 74 -11.61 23.87 7.85
CA ARG A 74 -10.40 24.53 7.35
C ARG A 74 -9.80 23.83 6.12
N ALA A 75 -10.27 22.63 5.79
CA ALA A 75 -9.89 21.87 4.61
C ALA A 75 -11.10 21.54 3.72
N SER A 76 -10.84 21.43 2.42
CA SER A 76 -11.73 20.81 1.44
C SER A 76 -10.93 19.91 0.50
N ASP A 77 -11.65 19.11 -0.29
CA ASP A 77 -11.09 18.26 -1.33
C ASP A 77 -12.01 18.26 -2.57
N PRO A 78 -11.49 17.90 -3.76
CA PRO A 78 -12.29 17.87 -4.98
C PRO A 78 -13.56 17.03 -4.85
N PHE A 79 -13.55 15.90 -4.13
CA PHE A 79 -14.71 15.03 -4.03
C PHE A 79 -15.79 15.66 -3.15
N LEU A 80 -15.42 16.33 -2.07
CA LEU A 80 -16.32 17.06 -1.20
C LEU A 80 -16.96 18.24 -1.94
N ASP A 81 -16.16 19.00 -2.69
CA ASP A 81 -16.65 20.12 -3.48
C ASP A 81 -17.60 19.65 -4.60
N HIS A 82 -17.25 18.56 -5.30
CA HIS A 82 -18.11 17.96 -6.31
C HIS A 82 -19.37 17.32 -5.75
N THR A 83 -19.35 16.90 -4.48
CA THR A 83 -20.57 16.50 -3.78
C THR A 83 -21.44 17.73 -3.50
N ARG A 84 -20.87 18.85 -3.05
CA ARG A 84 -21.66 20.05 -2.66
C ARG A 84 -22.42 20.70 -3.80
N PHE A 85 -21.92 20.67 -5.04
CA PHE A 85 -22.65 21.25 -6.18
C PHE A 85 -24.05 20.63 -6.32
N PRO A 86 -25.11 21.45 -6.48
CA PRO A 86 -26.41 20.94 -6.87
C PRO A 86 -26.30 20.18 -8.19
N ALA A 87 -26.90 18.98 -8.26
CA ALA A 87 -26.72 18.14 -9.45
C ALA A 87 -27.24 18.80 -10.75
N ALA A 88 -28.20 19.72 -10.61
CA ALA A 88 -28.76 20.48 -11.72
C ALA A 88 -27.79 21.51 -12.31
N ASP A 89 -26.82 21.97 -11.53
CA ASP A 89 -25.89 23.04 -11.88
C ASP A 89 -24.51 22.51 -12.30
N LEU A 90 -24.33 21.18 -12.33
CA LEU A 90 -23.07 20.55 -12.72
C LEU A 90 -22.71 20.88 -14.18
N THR A 91 -21.52 21.46 -14.34
CA THR A 91 -20.88 21.68 -15.64
C THR A 91 -20.45 20.35 -16.29
N PRO A 92 -20.18 20.33 -17.61
CA PRO A 92 -19.68 19.12 -18.28
C PRO A 92 -18.42 18.52 -17.62
N ASP A 93 -17.45 19.35 -17.24
CA ASP A 93 -16.20 18.88 -16.63
C ASP A 93 -16.43 18.29 -15.23
N GLN A 94 -17.31 18.90 -14.43
CA GLN A 94 -17.69 18.37 -13.12
C GLN A 94 -18.44 17.04 -13.23
N LYS A 95 -19.27 16.86 -14.26
CA LYS A 95 -19.94 15.58 -14.54
C LYS A 95 -18.93 14.50 -14.90
N THR A 96 -17.96 14.83 -15.75
CA THR A 96 -16.85 13.93 -16.09
C THR A 96 -16.07 13.52 -14.84
N PHE A 97 -15.67 14.49 -14.00
CA PHE A 97 -14.96 14.20 -12.75
C PHE A 97 -15.75 13.26 -11.83
N ILE A 98 -17.06 13.49 -11.66
CA ILE A 98 -17.92 12.62 -10.84
C ILE A 98 -17.94 11.20 -11.41
N LEU A 99 -18.10 11.03 -12.73
CA LEU A 99 -18.14 9.68 -13.33
C LEU A 99 -16.77 8.98 -13.31
N GLU A 100 -15.68 9.74 -13.31
CA GLU A 100 -14.31 9.25 -13.14
C GLU A 100 -14.09 8.76 -11.69
N SER A 101 -14.48 9.57 -10.71
CA SER A 101 -13.94 9.48 -9.35
C SER A 101 -14.93 8.91 -8.33
N PHE A 102 -16.24 9.07 -8.52
CA PHE A 102 -17.26 8.66 -7.53
C PHE A 102 -17.57 7.16 -7.59
N PHE A 103 -16.67 6.38 -8.16
CA PHE A 103 -16.67 4.92 -8.14
C PHE A 103 -15.35 4.35 -7.61
N MET A 104 -14.48 5.20 -7.06
CA MET A 104 -13.30 4.76 -6.31
C MET A 104 -13.75 4.23 -4.95
N ALA A 105 -14.24 3.00 -4.95
CA ALA A 105 -14.70 2.22 -3.79
C ALA A 105 -14.73 0.75 -4.20
N HIS A 106 -14.58 -0.18 -3.25
CA HIS A 106 -14.54 -1.61 -3.58
C HIS A 106 -15.83 -2.08 -4.29
N PRO A 107 -15.74 -2.68 -5.50
CA PRO A 107 -16.92 -3.00 -6.32
C PRO A 107 -17.94 -3.90 -5.65
N GLU A 108 -17.50 -4.91 -4.91
CA GLU A 108 -18.41 -5.87 -4.26
C GLU A 108 -18.89 -5.39 -2.89
N ASN A 109 -17.95 -5.11 -1.98
CA ASN A 109 -18.23 -4.78 -0.58
C ASN A 109 -18.70 -3.35 -0.29
N MET A 110 -18.59 -2.41 -1.24
CA MET A 110 -19.03 -1.02 -1.05
C MET A 110 -20.02 -0.58 -2.14
N ILE A 111 -19.68 -0.75 -3.42
CA ILE A 111 -20.59 -0.39 -4.51
C ILE A 111 -21.76 -1.37 -4.56
N GLY A 112 -21.45 -2.66 -4.48
CA GLY A 112 -22.40 -3.77 -4.56
C GLY A 112 -23.42 -3.82 -3.42
N THR A 113 -23.16 -3.15 -2.29
CA THR A 113 -24.10 -3.11 -1.16
C THR A 113 -25.33 -2.25 -1.43
N PHE A 114 -25.27 -1.34 -2.41
CA PHE A 114 -26.38 -0.51 -2.82
C PHE A 114 -26.79 -0.84 -4.26
N PRO A 115 -27.98 -1.45 -4.49
CA PRO A 115 -28.40 -1.86 -5.83
C PRO A 115 -28.38 -0.73 -6.87
N ARG A 116 -28.78 0.48 -6.45
CA ARG A 116 -28.74 1.68 -7.29
C ARG A 116 -27.32 2.10 -7.65
N TYR A 117 -26.40 2.06 -6.68
CA TYR A 117 -25.00 2.45 -6.92
C TYR A 117 -24.34 1.49 -7.90
N ARG A 118 -24.57 0.19 -7.73
CA ARG A 118 -24.14 -0.84 -8.69
C ARG A 118 -24.73 -0.63 -10.08
N ALA A 119 -26.01 -0.27 -10.19
CA ALA A 119 -26.63 0.03 -11.48
C ALA A 119 -25.97 1.23 -12.18
N LEU A 120 -25.63 2.29 -11.42
CA LEU A 120 -24.91 3.45 -11.95
C LEU A 120 -23.47 3.11 -12.36
N TYR A 121 -22.78 2.26 -11.59
CA TYR A 121 -21.45 1.76 -11.92
C TYR A 121 -21.45 0.97 -13.23
N VAL A 122 -22.39 0.03 -13.39
CA VAL A 122 -22.57 -0.73 -14.64
C VAL A 122 -22.92 0.19 -15.80
N LYS A 123 -23.78 1.20 -15.57
CA LYS A 123 -24.15 2.19 -16.58
C LYS A 123 -22.96 3.06 -17.02
N ARG A 124 -22.10 3.47 -16.09
CA ARG A 124 -20.86 4.22 -16.39
C ARG A 124 -19.89 3.35 -17.20
N GLY A 125 -19.89 2.04 -16.96
CA GLY A 125 -18.97 1.05 -17.51
C GLY A 125 -17.74 0.92 -16.61
N ALA A 126 -17.44 -0.29 -16.13
CA ALA A 126 -16.44 -0.53 -15.08
C ALA A 126 -15.04 0.05 -15.37
N HIS A 127 -14.63 0.08 -16.65
CA HIS A 127 -13.30 0.56 -17.08
C HIS A 127 -13.39 1.59 -18.23
N THR A 128 -14.36 2.50 -18.15
CA THR A 128 -14.51 3.58 -19.15
C THR A 128 -13.31 4.53 -19.10
N PRO A 129 -12.59 4.72 -20.21
CA PRO A 129 -11.44 5.62 -20.25
C PRO A 129 -11.90 7.07 -20.13
N ARG A 130 -11.03 7.93 -19.58
CA ARG A 130 -11.36 9.32 -19.25
C ARG A 130 -11.89 10.11 -20.45
N GLU A 131 -11.34 9.87 -21.63
CA GLU A 131 -11.71 10.54 -22.88
C GLU A 131 -13.13 10.19 -23.34
N ALA A 132 -13.66 9.04 -22.92
CA ALA A 132 -15.02 8.60 -23.24
C ALA A 132 -16.07 9.12 -22.23
N LEU A 133 -15.65 9.58 -21.05
CA LEU A 133 -16.56 10.04 -19.99
C LEU A 133 -17.45 11.22 -20.41
N PRO A 134 -17.01 12.21 -21.21
CA PRO A 134 -17.89 13.28 -21.69
C PRO A 134 -19.08 12.75 -22.50
N GLU A 135 -18.88 11.74 -23.34
CA GLU A 135 -19.96 11.10 -24.09
C GLU A 135 -20.85 10.25 -23.19
N VAL A 136 -20.25 9.45 -22.29
CA VAL A 136 -21.00 8.64 -21.31
C VAL A 136 -21.89 9.52 -20.43
N SER A 137 -21.42 10.69 -20.04
CA SER A 137 -22.15 11.65 -19.20
C SER A 137 -23.50 12.07 -19.78
N ARG A 138 -23.66 12.05 -21.11
CA ARG A 138 -24.91 12.41 -21.79
C ARG A 138 -26.03 11.40 -21.55
N TYR A 139 -25.71 10.18 -21.17
CA TYR A 139 -26.69 9.15 -20.82
C TYR A 139 -27.15 9.25 -19.36
N PHE A 140 -26.52 10.08 -18.53
CA PHE A 140 -26.88 10.28 -17.13
C PHE A 140 -27.82 11.47 -16.95
N THR A 141 -28.88 11.25 -16.18
CA THR A 141 -29.83 12.30 -15.79
C THR A 141 -29.34 13.06 -14.58
N THR A 142 -29.87 14.27 -14.34
CA THR A 142 -29.61 15.05 -13.12
C THR A 142 -29.89 14.26 -11.85
N ALA A 143 -30.97 13.47 -11.82
CA ALA A 143 -31.30 12.64 -10.67
C ALA A 143 -30.27 11.52 -10.43
N GLU A 144 -29.72 10.93 -11.49
CA GLU A 144 -28.68 9.91 -11.40
C GLU A 144 -27.34 10.47 -10.89
N PHE A 145 -26.97 11.69 -11.31
CA PHE A 145 -25.81 12.37 -10.73
C PHE A 145 -25.99 12.64 -9.24
N ARG A 146 -27.19 13.07 -8.83
CA ARG A 146 -27.50 13.28 -7.42
C ARG A 146 -27.48 11.99 -6.62
N ASP A 147 -28.05 10.91 -7.16
CA ASP A 147 -27.97 9.59 -6.55
C ASP A 147 -26.52 9.16 -6.37
N LEU A 148 -25.67 9.36 -7.38
CA LEU A 148 -24.25 9.03 -7.33
C LEU A 148 -23.50 9.85 -6.26
N GLN A 149 -23.76 11.16 -6.17
CA GLN A 149 -23.15 12.02 -5.14
C GLN A 149 -23.48 11.53 -3.72
N VAL A 150 -24.73 11.14 -3.48
CA VAL A 150 -25.15 10.64 -2.16
C VAL A 150 -24.61 9.23 -1.89
N LEU A 151 -24.74 8.31 -2.85
CA LEU A 151 -24.37 6.91 -2.68
C LEU A 151 -22.87 6.71 -2.52
N PHE A 152 -22.04 7.47 -3.23
CA PHE A 152 -20.59 7.45 -3.04
C PHE A 152 -20.22 7.77 -1.59
N ASN A 153 -20.68 8.92 -1.09
CA ASN A 153 -20.38 9.35 0.28
C ASN A 153 -21.00 8.43 1.33
N LEU A 154 -22.21 7.92 1.10
CA LEU A 154 -22.86 6.99 2.01
C LEU A 154 -22.12 5.65 2.07
N ALA A 155 -21.60 5.14 0.95
CA ALA A 155 -20.82 3.90 0.91
C ALA A 155 -19.52 3.99 1.73
N TRP A 156 -18.92 5.18 1.76
CA TRP A 156 -17.72 5.52 2.54
C TRP A 156 -17.98 5.84 4.03
N ILE A 157 -19.22 5.80 4.52
CA ILE A 157 -19.48 5.83 5.97
C ILE A 157 -19.59 4.39 6.44
N ASP A 158 -18.83 3.99 7.47
CA ASP A 158 -18.83 2.60 7.96
C ASP A 158 -20.26 2.10 8.29
N PRO A 159 -20.59 0.83 7.97
CA PRO A 159 -21.87 0.22 8.33
C PRO A 159 -22.35 0.44 9.77
N ILE A 160 -21.48 0.34 10.78
CA ILE A 160 -21.85 0.53 12.19
C ILE A 160 -22.27 1.98 12.43
N LEU A 161 -21.52 2.93 11.89
CA LEU A 161 -21.85 4.35 12.00
C LEU A 161 -23.17 4.69 11.28
N ARG A 162 -23.41 4.11 10.08
CA ARG A 162 -24.70 4.24 9.37
C ARG A 162 -25.87 3.65 10.15
N GLU A 163 -25.68 2.50 10.80
CA GLU A 163 -26.73 1.84 11.58
C GLU A 163 -27.06 2.60 12.88
N ARG A 164 -26.08 3.29 13.47
CA ARG A 164 -26.24 4.07 14.70
C ARG A 164 -26.89 5.44 14.49
N ASP A 165 -26.76 6.03 13.31
CA ASP A 165 -27.42 7.28 12.94
C ASP A 165 -28.77 6.99 12.24
N PRO A 166 -29.92 7.31 12.87
CA PRO A 166 -31.24 7.06 12.26
C PRO A 166 -31.44 7.73 10.90
N SER A 167 -30.79 8.87 10.66
CA SER A 167 -30.90 9.62 9.40
C SER A 167 -30.15 8.90 8.29
N LEU A 168 -28.91 8.46 8.55
CA LEU A 168 -28.12 7.67 7.58
C LEU A 168 -28.78 6.33 7.31
N LEU A 169 -29.31 5.65 8.33
CA LEU A 169 -30.04 4.40 8.16
C LEU A 169 -31.30 4.58 7.28
N ALA A 170 -32.02 5.69 7.44
CA ALA A 170 -33.15 6.03 6.58
C ALA A 170 -32.72 6.24 5.13
N LEU A 171 -31.59 6.94 4.88
CA LEU A 171 -31.03 7.14 3.55
C LEU A 171 -30.55 5.83 2.90
N ALA A 172 -29.88 4.97 3.67
CA ALA A 172 -29.46 3.66 3.20
C ALA A 172 -30.65 2.79 2.76
N ARG A 173 -31.78 2.87 3.50
CA ARG A 173 -33.04 2.20 3.14
C ARG A 173 -33.75 2.85 1.95
N LYS A 174 -33.64 4.16 1.80
CA LYS A 174 -34.20 4.91 0.67
C LYS A 174 -33.57 4.44 -0.64
N GLY A 175 -32.25 4.26 -0.66
CA GLY A 175 -31.51 3.58 -1.73
C GLY A 175 -31.39 4.33 -3.07
N GLU A 176 -32.38 5.12 -3.46
CA GLU A 176 -32.40 5.93 -4.69
C GLU A 176 -33.38 7.11 -4.60
N GLY A 177 -33.36 7.99 -5.61
CA GLY A 177 -34.26 9.14 -5.67
C GLY A 177 -33.94 10.18 -4.60
N PHE A 178 -32.64 10.37 -4.32
CA PHE A 178 -32.18 11.28 -3.29
C PHE A 178 -32.50 12.74 -3.64
N THR A 179 -32.57 13.61 -2.63
CA THR A 179 -32.73 15.06 -2.77
C THR A 179 -31.44 15.80 -2.40
N GLU A 180 -31.39 17.12 -2.61
CA GLU A 180 -30.23 17.91 -2.18
C GLU A 180 -30.15 17.97 -0.65
N GLU A 181 -31.28 17.91 0.05
CA GLU A 181 -31.32 17.84 1.51
C GLU A 181 -30.75 16.51 2.04
N ASP A 182 -30.99 15.38 1.35
CA ASP A 182 -30.39 14.09 1.72
C ASP A 182 -28.85 14.15 1.66
N LYS A 183 -28.32 14.89 0.68
CA LYS A 183 -26.88 15.12 0.53
C LYS A 183 -26.29 15.86 1.73
N GLU A 184 -26.96 16.92 2.16
CA GLU A 184 -26.55 17.68 3.35
C GLU A 184 -26.61 16.84 4.63
N ILE A 185 -27.56 15.90 4.74
CA ILE A 185 -27.60 14.95 5.86
C ILE A 185 -26.33 14.10 5.89
N VAL A 186 -25.93 13.50 4.77
CA VAL A 186 -24.71 12.68 4.70
C VAL A 186 -23.47 13.49 5.07
N LEU A 187 -23.34 14.70 4.51
CA LEU A 187 -22.20 15.57 4.81
C LEU A 187 -22.17 16.02 6.28
N ALA A 188 -23.34 16.31 6.87
CA ALA A 188 -23.44 16.69 8.28
C ALA A 188 -23.10 15.53 9.23
N SER A 189 -23.55 14.31 8.92
CA SER A 189 -23.16 13.11 9.69
C SER A 189 -21.66 12.84 9.55
N GLY A 190 -21.08 12.99 8.36
CA GLY A 190 -19.64 12.89 8.14
C GLY A 190 -18.84 13.89 9.00
N ARG A 191 -19.29 15.15 9.10
CA ARG A 191 -18.69 16.13 10.00
C ARG A 191 -18.84 15.75 11.48
N THR A 192 -19.95 15.12 11.86
CA THR A 192 -20.17 14.65 13.23
C THR A 192 -19.18 13.53 13.58
N ILE A 193 -18.94 12.59 12.66
CA ILE A 193 -17.94 11.53 12.82
C ILE A 193 -16.54 12.13 13.01
N LEU A 194 -16.13 13.06 12.13
CA LEU A 194 -14.83 13.74 12.21
C LEU A 194 -14.60 14.42 13.56
N ASN A 195 -15.63 15.11 14.08
CA ASN A 195 -15.56 15.79 15.38
C ASN A 195 -15.48 14.83 16.57
N GLU A 196 -15.88 13.57 16.41
CA GLU A 196 -15.95 12.59 17.49
C GLU A 196 -14.69 11.73 17.62
N ILE A 197 -13.88 11.56 16.55
CA ILE A 197 -12.70 10.68 16.54
C ILE A 197 -11.76 11.00 17.71
N VAL A 198 -11.14 12.19 17.74
CA VAL A 198 -10.14 12.53 18.76
C VAL A 198 -10.72 12.49 20.19
N PRO A 199 -11.91 13.05 20.47
CA PRO A 199 -12.56 12.91 21.77
C PRO A 199 -12.82 11.46 22.20
N ALA A 200 -13.30 10.59 21.30
CA ALA A 200 -13.59 9.20 21.63
C ALA A 200 -12.33 8.43 22.03
N TYR A 201 -11.26 8.54 21.22
CA TYR A 201 -9.96 7.94 21.51
C TYR A 201 -9.39 8.44 22.84
N LYS A 202 -9.48 9.75 23.12
CA LYS A 202 -9.04 10.32 24.40
C LYS A 202 -9.78 9.68 25.58
N ARG A 203 -11.11 9.60 25.53
CA ARG A 203 -11.92 9.00 26.61
C ARG A 203 -11.57 7.52 26.83
N ALA A 204 -11.40 6.76 25.76
CA ALA A 204 -11.01 5.35 25.85
C ALA A 204 -9.60 5.16 26.44
N CYS A 205 -8.66 6.04 26.09
CA CYS A 205 -7.32 6.03 26.68
C CYS A 205 -7.34 6.40 28.17
N GLU A 206 -8.13 7.41 28.56
CA GLU A 206 -8.32 7.80 29.96
C GLU A 206 -8.97 6.70 30.80
N ALA A 207 -9.89 5.93 30.21
CA ALA A 207 -10.49 4.75 30.83
C ALA A 207 -9.53 3.55 30.96
N GLY A 208 -8.30 3.64 30.43
CA GLY A 208 -7.32 2.54 30.44
C GLY A 208 -7.73 1.36 29.54
N LYS A 209 -8.66 1.58 28.61
CA LYS A 209 -9.14 0.58 27.66
C LYS A 209 -8.16 0.37 26.51
N ILE A 210 -7.56 1.46 26.07
CA ILE A 210 -6.56 1.47 24.99
C ILE A 210 -5.31 2.22 25.40
N GLU A 211 -4.22 1.97 24.68
CA GLU A 211 -3.08 2.86 24.60
C GLU A 211 -3.11 3.60 23.26
N ILE A 212 -2.75 4.88 23.26
CA ILE A 212 -2.48 5.64 22.04
C ILE A 212 -0.96 5.81 21.93
N SER A 213 -0.37 5.27 20.87
CA SER A 213 1.03 5.47 20.51
C SER A 213 1.13 6.44 19.31
N THR A 214 2.35 6.84 18.94
CA THR A 214 2.55 7.75 17.81
C THR A 214 3.73 7.33 16.93
N THR A 215 3.98 8.13 15.92
CA THR A 215 4.96 7.97 14.84
C THR A 215 5.59 9.34 14.58
N PRO A 216 6.76 9.44 13.91
CA PRO A 216 7.30 10.74 13.49
C PRO A 216 6.26 11.57 12.73
N TYR A 217 6.30 12.90 12.89
CA TYR A 217 5.15 13.76 12.60
C TYR A 217 4.57 13.60 11.19
N PHE A 218 5.42 13.65 10.16
CA PHE A 218 5.04 13.49 8.76
C PHE A 218 5.39 12.11 8.19
N HIS A 219 5.52 11.11 9.07
CA HIS A 219 5.81 9.74 8.67
C HIS A 219 7.13 9.51 7.88
N PRO A 220 8.27 10.18 8.15
CA PRO A 220 9.53 9.87 7.46
C PRO A 220 10.17 8.54 7.88
N ILE A 221 10.96 7.94 6.99
CA ILE A 221 11.88 6.84 7.30
C ILE A 221 13.06 7.40 8.11
N LEU A 222 12.95 7.43 9.45
CA LEU A 222 13.94 8.04 10.34
C LEU A 222 15.39 7.59 10.09
N PRO A 223 15.69 6.30 9.85
CA PRO A 223 17.06 5.88 9.51
C PRO A 223 17.64 6.64 8.30
N LEU A 224 16.84 6.92 7.28
CA LEU A 224 17.28 7.62 6.07
C LEU A 224 17.45 9.13 6.31
N LEU A 225 16.70 9.73 7.24
CA LEU A 225 16.98 11.12 7.67
C LEU A 225 18.29 11.21 8.45
N ILE A 226 18.60 10.20 9.29
CA ILE A 226 19.85 10.16 10.05
C ILE A 226 21.06 10.05 9.10
N ASP A 227 21.05 9.07 8.20
CA ASP A 227 22.04 8.91 7.13
C ASP A 227 21.53 7.94 6.05
N THR A 228 21.33 8.42 4.83
CA THR A 228 20.91 7.56 3.70
C THR A 228 21.89 6.41 3.42
N ASN A 229 23.17 6.54 3.79
CA ASN A 229 24.13 5.44 3.65
C ASN A 229 23.85 4.24 4.57
N LEU A 230 22.98 4.37 5.58
CA LEU A 230 22.54 3.22 6.38
C LEU A 230 21.83 2.17 5.53
N ALA A 231 21.27 2.55 4.37
CA ALA A 231 20.70 1.60 3.41
C ALA A 231 21.72 0.56 2.91
N ARG A 232 23.03 0.87 2.87
CA ARG A 232 24.07 -0.07 2.41
C ARG A 232 24.16 -1.34 3.25
N ALA A 233 23.74 -1.29 4.51
CA ALA A 233 23.79 -2.46 5.38
C ALA A 233 22.79 -3.55 4.95
N ALA A 234 21.63 -3.18 4.39
CA ALA A 234 20.66 -4.11 3.82
C ALA A 234 20.76 -4.22 2.29
N LEU A 235 21.30 -3.20 1.62
CA LEU A 235 21.42 -3.08 0.17
C LEU A 235 22.86 -2.69 -0.25
N PRO A 236 23.84 -3.62 -0.16
CA PRO A 236 25.26 -3.30 -0.39
C PRO A 236 25.54 -2.68 -1.77
N ASP A 237 24.84 -3.17 -2.79
CA ASP A 237 25.03 -2.81 -4.20
C ASP A 237 24.11 -1.67 -4.67
N ALA A 238 23.28 -1.10 -3.78
CA ALA A 238 22.39 -0.01 -4.16
C ALA A 238 23.17 1.25 -4.56
N VAL A 239 22.70 1.88 -5.64
CA VAL A 239 23.07 3.25 -6.01
C VAL A 239 22.35 4.19 -5.06
N LEU A 240 23.09 4.93 -4.24
CA LEU A 240 22.54 5.84 -3.24
C LEU A 240 22.75 7.30 -3.66
N PRO A 241 22.01 8.25 -3.08
CA PRO A 241 22.19 9.68 -3.36
C PRO A 241 23.62 10.13 -3.07
N ASP A 242 24.16 10.97 -3.96
CA ASP A 242 25.47 11.62 -3.82
C ASP A 242 25.33 13.14 -4.03
N PRO A 243 25.56 13.98 -3.00
CA PRO A 243 25.98 13.61 -1.65
C PRO A 243 24.87 12.90 -0.84
N PRO A 244 25.23 12.17 0.23
CA PRO A 244 24.24 11.52 1.09
C PRO A 244 23.44 12.56 1.90
N PHE A 245 22.14 12.30 2.06
CA PHE A 245 21.26 13.08 2.95
C PHE A 245 21.50 12.66 4.41
N ARG A 246 21.87 13.62 5.27
CA ARG A 246 22.36 13.38 6.64
C ARG A 246 21.93 14.49 7.59
N HIS A 247 20.70 14.39 8.08
CA HIS A 247 20.07 15.37 8.95
C HIS A 247 19.40 14.73 10.18
N PRO A 248 20.20 14.17 11.11
CA PRO A 248 19.69 13.63 12.36
C PRO A 248 18.91 14.65 13.22
N GLU A 249 19.14 15.95 13.00
CA GLU A 249 18.35 17.03 13.60
C GLU A 249 16.88 17.01 13.16
N ASP A 250 16.58 16.64 11.92
CA ASP A 250 15.20 16.57 11.41
C ASP A 250 14.47 15.36 12.00
N ALA A 251 15.18 14.22 12.14
CA ALA A 251 14.67 13.05 12.87
C ALA A 251 14.29 13.40 14.32
N ARG A 252 15.11 14.20 15.02
CA ARG A 252 14.80 14.69 16.37
C ARG A 252 13.56 15.59 16.37
N GLU A 253 13.49 16.53 15.44
CA GLU A 253 12.37 17.49 15.36
C GLU A 253 11.04 16.79 15.07
N GLN A 254 11.02 15.84 14.12
CA GLN A 254 9.85 15.03 13.78
C GLN A 254 9.31 14.26 14.99
N LEU A 255 10.19 13.68 15.83
CA LEU A 255 9.81 13.01 17.08
C LEU A 255 9.32 14.00 18.14
N SER A 256 9.99 15.13 18.30
CA SER A 256 9.63 16.17 19.27
C SER A 256 8.23 16.74 18.99
N ARG A 257 7.94 17.05 17.72
CA ARG A 257 6.63 17.53 17.26
C ARG A 257 5.54 16.51 17.51
N ALA A 258 5.80 15.23 17.23
CA ALA A 258 4.85 14.15 17.47
C ALA A 258 4.47 14.06 18.97
N VAL A 259 5.46 14.12 19.87
CA VAL A 259 5.25 14.12 21.32
C VAL A 259 4.46 15.35 21.76
N ALA A 260 4.77 16.53 21.22
CA ALA A 260 4.09 17.77 21.54
C ALA A 260 2.61 17.74 21.13
N GLN A 261 2.30 17.31 19.90
CA GLN A 261 0.94 17.21 19.40
C GLN A 261 0.13 16.16 20.19
N HIS A 262 0.71 14.99 20.44
CA HIS A 262 0.05 13.96 21.23
C HIS A 262 -0.29 14.46 22.65
N ARG A 263 0.61 15.23 23.29
CA ARG A 263 0.32 15.86 24.58
C ARG A 263 -0.80 16.88 24.49
N ALA A 264 -0.86 17.68 23.42
CA ALA A 264 -1.91 18.67 23.22
C ALA A 264 -3.29 18.01 23.03
N LEU A 265 -3.38 16.94 22.24
CA LEU A 265 -4.65 16.27 21.93
C LEU A 265 -5.12 15.35 23.07
N PHE A 266 -4.22 14.52 23.61
CA PHE A 266 -4.58 13.45 24.56
C PHE A 266 -4.18 13.74 26.00
N GLY A 267 -3.60 14.91 26.29
CA GLY A 267 -3.26 15.38 27.63
C GLY A 267 -1.99 14.75 28.24
N ARG A 268 -1.31 13.85 27.53
CA ARG A 268 -0.09 13.17 27.99
C ARG A 268 0.87 12.89 26.83
N ALA A 269 2.16 12.73 27.12
CA ALA A 269 3.11 12.25 26.10
C ALA A 269 2.85 10.77 25.76
N PRO A 270 3.08 10.34 24.52
CA PRO A 270 2.99 8.94 24.13
C PRO A 270 4.15 8.16 24.75
N ARG A 271 3.90 6.90 25.09
CA ARG A 271 4.94 5.99 25.60
C ARG A 271 5.54 5.09 24.52
N GLY A 272 4.78 4.88 23.45
CA GLY A 272 5.13 4.02 22.33
C GLY A 272 5.41 4.78 21.06
N LEU A 273 6.41 4.29 20.33
CA LEU A 273 6.76 4.71 18.99
C LEU A 273 6.53 3.54 18.03
N TRP A 274 5.66 3.71 17.04
CA TRP A 274 5.78 2.95 15.80
C TRP A 274 6.64 3.79 14.86
N PRO A 275 7.90 3.42 14.60
CA PRO A 275 8.68 4.07 13.56
C PRO A 275 7.97 3.84 12.23
N SER A 276 7.94 4.84 11.35
CA SER A 276 7.31 4.72 10.02
C SER A 276 7.78 3.46 9.32
N GLU A 277 6.84 2.63 8.87
CA GLU A 277 7.14 1.37 8.18
C GLU A 277 7.94 0.38 9.03
N GLY A 278 7.81 0.44 10.36
CA GLY A 278 8.64 -0.33 11.29
C GLY A 278 10.15 -0.08 11.14
N SER A 279 10.53 1.06 10.54
CA SER A 279 11.91 1.37 10.14
C SER A 279 12.79 1.71 11.32
N VAL A 280 13.82 0.91 11.54
CA VAL A 280 14.73 1.04 12.69
C VAL A 280 16.18 0.98 12.27
N CYS A 281 17.06 1.50 13.12
CA CYS A 281 18.51 1.30 13.06
C CYS A 281 19.12 1.54 14.45
N GLN A 282 20.36 1.09 14.67
CA GLN A 282 21.08 1.32 15.93
C GLN A 282 21.16 2.81 16.31
N ALA A 283 21.41 3.69 15.33
CA ALA A 283 21.56 5.13 15.55
C ALA A 283 20.27 5.84 15.98
N LEU A 284 19.09 5.22 15.80
CA LEU A 284 17.79 5.80 16.19
C LEU A 284 17.58 5.78 17.72
N ILE A 285 18.19 4.85 18.43
CA ILE A 285 17.90 4.57 19.85
C ILE A 285 18.07 5.83 20.74
N PRO A 286 19.15 6.63 20.62
CA PRO A 286 19.30 7.83 21.43
C PRO A 286 18.21 8.88 21.18
N PHE A 287 17.77 9.08 19.93
CA PHE A 287 16.74 10.06 19.58
C PHE A 287 15.37 9.67 20.15
N ALA A 288 15.01 8.39 20.04
CA ALA A 288 13.76 7.90 20.61
C ALA A 288 13.76 7.98 22.15
N ALA A 289 14.88 7.63 22.80
CA ALA A 289 15.01 7.76 24.26
C ALA A 289 14.99 9.22 24.73
N GLU A 290 15.66 10.13 24.01
CA GLU A 290 15.68 11.57 24.27
C GLU A 290 14.27 12.18 24.19
N ALA A 291 13.48 11.77 23.20
CA ALA A 291 12.08 12.20 23.05
C ALA A 291 11.14 11.64 24.15
N GLY A 292 11.61 10.70 24.97
CA GLY A 292 10.86 10.14 26.11
C GLY A 292 10.04 8.90 25.78
N PHE A 293 10.27 8.25 24.64
CA PHE A 293 9.64 6.97 24.33
C PHE A 293 10.20 5.87 25.23
N SER A 294 9.32 4.95 25.64
CA SER A 294 9.68 3.80 26.48
C SER A 294 9.80 2.51 25.68
N TRP A 295 9.09 2.43 24.55
CA TRP A 295 9.12 1.28 23.66
C TRP A 295 8.98 1.69 22.20
N MET A 296 9.54 0.85 21.32
CA MET A 296 9.27 0.88 19.88
C MET A 296 9.05 -0.54 19.33
N ALA A 297 8.54 -0.67 18.10
CA ALA A 297 8.31 -1.96 17.47
C ALA A 297 8.86 -2.02 16.04
N SER A 298 9.14 -3.23 15.56
CA SER A 298 9.57 -3.53 14.19
C SER A 298 9.20 -4.98 13.83
N ASP A 299 9.73 -5.53 12.74
CA ASP A 299 9.35 -6.85 12.19
C ASP A 299 10.27 -8.01 12.67
N GLU A 300 9.74 -9.23 12.66
CA GLU A 300 10.51 -10.43 13.03
C GLU A 300 11.74 -10.67 12.15
N GLU A 301 11.74 -10.24 10.89
CA GLU A 301 12.91 -10.36 10.01
C GLU A 301 14.03 -9.39 10.43
N ILE A 302 13.67 -8.20 10.92
CA ILE A 302 14.64 -7.28 11.54
C ILE A 302 15.22 -7.87 12.81
N LEU A 303 14.40 -8.52 13.64
CA LEU A 303 14.89 -9.27 14.80
C LEU A 303 15.86 -10.38 14.39
N ALA A 304 15.52 -11.15 13.34
CA ALA A 304 16.36 -12.24 12.85
C ALA A 304 17.77 -11.74 12.46
N ARG A 305 17.82 -10.63 11.71
CA ARG A 305 19.08 -9.98 11.31
C ARG A 305 19.83 -9.41 12.52
N SER A 306 19.12 -8.79 13.46
CA SER A 306 19.66 -8.20 14.69
C SER A 306 20.29 -9.25 15.62
N LEU A 307 19.72 -10.46 15.68
CA LEU A 307 20.26 -11.58 16.43
C LEU A 307 21.35 -12.37 15.68
N GLY A 308 21.44 -12.21 14.35
CA GLY A 308 22.23 -13.10 13.50
C GLY A 308 21.71 -14.54 13.49
N LEU A 309 20.41 -14.73 13.78
CA LEU A 309 19.77 -16.03 13.93
C LEU A 309 18.41 -16.01 13.22
N PRO A 310 18.09 -17.00 12.35
CA PRO A 310 16.82 -17.00 11.64
C PRO A 310 15.63 -17.25 12.59
N ILE A 311 14.48 -16.67 12.23
CA ILE A 311 13.17 -16.97 12.80
C ILE A 311 12.48 -17.94 11.84
N GLU A 312 12.66 -19.24 12.08
CA GLU A 312 12.11 -20.30 11.23
C GLU A 312 10.75 -20.77 11.75
N ARG A 313 9.85 -21.05 10.81
CA ARG A 313 8.53 -21.64 11.09
C ARG A 313 8.47 -23.10 10.64
N ASP A 314 7.56 -23.88 11.21
CA ASP A 314 7.25 -25.23 10.74
C ASP A 314 6.19 -25.21 9.61
N GLY A 315 5.79 -26.40 9.12
CA GLY A 315 4.79 -26.53 8.06
C GLY A 315 3.38 -26.05 8.42
N HIS A 316 3.14 -25.69 9.70
CA HIS A 316 1.88 -25.12 10.18
C HIS A 316 2.00 -23.62 10.46
N GLY A 317 3.16 -23.00 10.18
CA GLY A 317 3.43 -21.59 10.40
C GLY A 317 3.85 -21.24 11.83
N LEU A 318 4.15 -22.23 12.67
CA LEU A 318 4.54 -22.01 14.07
C LEU A 318 6.06 -21.80 14.19
N VAL A 319 6.47 -20.77 14.92
CA VAL A 319 7.89 -20.45 15.15
C VAL A 319 8.57 -21.58 15.94
N ARG A 320 9.68 -22.12 15.42
CA ARG A 320 10.43 -23.24 16.01
C ARG A 320 11.16 -22.85 17.30
N ALA A 321 11.65 -21.61 17.35
CA ALA A 321 12.34 -20.99 18.49
C ALA A 321 11.52 -19.83 19.08
N PRO A 322 10.36 -20.11 19.72
CA PRO A 322 9.44 -19.10 20.24
C PRO A 322 10.10 -18.15 21.26
N GLU A 323 11.11 -18.61 22.01
CA GLU A 323 11.90 -17.77 22.92
C GLU A 323 12.68 -16.66 22.23
N ARG A 324 12.83 -16.69 20.91
CA ARG A 324 13.42 -15.58 20.17
C ARG A 324 12.40 -14.48 19.89
N LEU A 325 11.23 -14.83 19.36
CA LEU A 325 10.25 -13.85 18.87
C LEU A 325 9.32 -13.33 19.97
N TYR A 326 8.75 -14.22 20.79
CA TYR A 326 7.62 -13.88 21.66
C TYR A 326 8.03 -13.29 23.01
N ARG A 327 9.04 -12.42 23.00
CA ARG A 327 9.56 -11.70 24.17
C ARG A 327 10.08 -10.32 23.77
N PRO A 328 10.10 -9.34 24.69
CA PRO A 328 10.70 -8.04 24.42
C PRO A 328 12.23 -8.07 24.59
N TYR A 329 12.91 -7.11 23.95
CA TYR A 329 14.36 -6.88 24.05
C TYR A 329 14.70 -5.45 24.43
N TRP A 330 15.85 -5.23 25.07
CA TRP A 330 16.46 -3.90 25.14
C TRP A 330 17.27 -3.63 23.87
N ALA A 331 16.99 -2.52 23.20
CA ALA A 331 17.91 -1.90 22.26
C ALA A 331 18.73 -0.85 23.03
N VAL A 332 20.06 -0.92 22.95
CA VAL A 332 20.97 -0.10 23.76
C VAL A 332 22.02 0.57 22.87
N GLU A 333 22.16 1.89 22.98
CA GLU A 333 23.19 2.69 22.30
C GLU A 333 23.77 3.69 23.32
N GLY A 334 25.01 3.49 23.74
CA GLY A 334 25.62 4.28 24.82
C GLY A 334 24.78 4.22 26.11
N PRO A 335 24.41 5.36 26.73
CA PRO A 335 23.54 5.39 27.90
C PRO A 335 22.04 5.25 27.57
N ALA A 336 21.66 5.34 26.30
CA ALA A 336 20.27 5.29 25.87
C ALA A 336 19.81 3.83 25.72
N ARG A 337 18.56 3.56 26.11
CA ARG A 337 17.90 2.27 25.87
C ARG A 337 16.41 2.43 25.63
N ILE A 338 15.86 1.58 24.78
CA ILE A 338 14.42 1.48 24.49
C ILE A 338 14.02 0.01 24.48
N ALA A 339 12.83 -0.32 24.98
CA ALA A 339 12.27 -1.66 24.85
C ALA A 339 11.77 -1.88 23.41
N MET A 340 12.09 -3.01 22.80
CA MET A 340 11.62 -3.40 21.48
C MET A 340 10.75 -4.65 21.56
N ILE A 341 9.65 -4.63 20.82
CA ILE A 341 8.83 -5.81 20.49
C ILE A 341 8.84 -6.02 18.97
N PHE A 342 8.65 -7.26 18.54
CA PHE A 342 8.72 -7.61 17.13
C PHE A 342 7.43 -8.29 16.67
N ARG A 343 6.87 -7.78 15.57
CA ARG A 343 5.65 -8.26 14.92
C ARG A 343 5.73 -9.75 14.62
N ASP A 344 4.70 -10.50 14.96
CA ASP A 344 4.46 -11.80 14.32
C ASP A 344 3.93 -11.53 12.91
N HIS A 345 4.83 -11.57 11.93
CA HIS A 345 4.55 -11.21 10.53
C HIS A 345 3.40 -12.06 9.99
N VAL A 346 3.49 -13.38 10.12
CA VAL A 346 2.48 -14.31 9.58
C VAL A 346 1.11 -14.06 10.19
N LEU A 347 1.00 -13.94 11.51
CA LEU A 347 -0.31 -13.70 12.13
C LEU A 347 -0.90 -12.34 11.74
N SER A 348 -0.06 -11.31 11.64
CA SER A 348 -0.50 -9.98 11.22
C SER A 348 -0.99 -9.98 9.77
N ASP A 349 -0.25 -10.63 8.86
CA ASP A 349 -0.60 -10.75 7.43
C ASP A 349 -1.86 -11.58 7.17
N LEU A 350 -2.16 -12.55 8.04
CA LEU A 350 -3.41 -13.30 7.92
C LEU A 350 -4.62 -12.35 8.03
N ILE A 351 -4.58 -11.38 8.95
CA ILE A 351 -5.62 -10.36 9.07
C ILE A 351 -5.58 -9.40 7.87
N GLY A 352 -4.38 -8.91 7.52
CA GLY A 352 -4.23 -7.91 6.46
C GLY A 352 -4.64 -8.40 5.07
N PHE A 353 -4.30 -9.66 4.72
CA PHE A 353 -4.31 -10.10 3.33
C PHE A 353 -5.01 -11.43 3.07
N THR A 354 -5.22 -12.27 4.08
CA THR A 354 -5.74 -13.64 3.86
C THR A 354 -7.20 -13.79 4.26
N TYR A 355 -7.57 -13.35 5.46
CA TYR A 355 -8.88 -13.63 6.04
C TYR A 355 -10.03 -12.84 5.41
N ALA A 356 -9.75 -11.83 4.58
CA ALA A 356 -10.76 -11.13 3.80
C ALA A 356 -11.57 -12.10 2.90
N GLY A 357 -10.89 -13.12 2.34
CA GLY A 357 -11.53 -14.16 1.52
C GLY A 357 -12.18 -15.30 2.31
N TRP A 358 -12.17 -15.25 3.65
CA TRP A 358 -12.67 -16.31 4.51
C TRP A 358 -14.04 -15.94 5.10
N GLU A 359 -14.78 -16.97 5.53
CA GLU A 359 -15.94 -16.74 6.39
C GLU A 359 -15.45 -16.26 7.78
N ALA A 360 -16.07 -15.20 8.29
CA ALA A 360 -15.64 -14.45 9.46
C ALA A 360 -15.44 -15.32 10.72
N GLU A 361 -16.38 -16.22 11.02
CA GLU A 361 -16.28 -17.11 12.19
C GLU A 361 -15.11 -18.09 12.03
N LYS A 362 -14.94 -18.68 10.84
CA LYS A 362 -13.81 -19.59 10.56
C LYS A 362 -12.46 -18.91 10.62
N ALA A 363 -12.34 -17.69 10.09
CA ALA A 363 -11.11 -16.90 10.16
C ALA A 363 -10.73 -16.62 11.61
N ALA A 364 -11.70 -16.21 12.43
CA ALA A 364 -11.49 -15.96 13.85
C ALA A 364 -11.15 -17.24 14.64
N ASP A 365 -11.75 -18.39 14.30
CA ASP A 365 -11.42 -19.70 14.87
C ASP A 365 -9.99 -20.13 14.54
N ASP A 366 -9.56 -19.99 13.28
CA ASP A 366 -8.19 -20.29 12.84
C ASP A 366 -7.17 -19.41 13.57
N PHE A 367 -7.43 -18.11 13.65
CA PHE A 367 -6.52 -17.17 14.32
C PHE A 367 -6.31 -17.53 15.80
N VAL A 368 -7.40 -17.79 16.54
CA VAL A 368 -7.31 -18.17 17.95
C VAL A 368 -6.70 -19.55 18.13
N ALA A 369 -6.95 -20.49 17.22
CA ALA A 369 -6.27 -21.79 17.23
C ALA A 369 -4.75 -21.64 17.07
N ARG A 370 -4.29 -20.74 16.18
CA ARG A 370 -2.86 -20.44 16.03
C ARG A 370 -2.27 -19.82 17.29
N LEU A 371 -2.97 -18.90 17.95
CA LEU A 371 -2.52 -18.35 19.24
C LEU A 371 -2.43 -19.41 20.33
N ARG A 372 -3.37 -20.37 20.38
CA ARG A 372 -3.28 -21.53 21.30
C ARG A 372 -2.05 -22.39 21.00
N ALA A 373 -1.72 -22.58 19.72
CA ALA A 373 -0.50 -23.29 19.32
C ALA A 373 0.77 -22.52 19.74
N VAL A 374 0.81 -21.20 19.55
CA VAL A 374 1.90 -20.33 20.04
C VAL A 374 2.05 -20.44 21.55
N ARG A 375 0.95 -20.35 22.32
CA ARG A 375 0.97 -20.54 23.78
C ARG A 375 1.59 -21.87 24.15
N SER A 376 1.20 -22.93 23.45
CA SER A 376 1.68 -24.29 23.71
C SER A 376 3.17 -24.44 23.38
N ALA A 377 3.65 -23.80 22.31
CA ALA A 377 5.07 -23.77 21.96
C ALA A 377 5.91 -22.94 22.94
N CYS A 378 5.35 -21.86 23.47
CA CYS A 378 6.00 -21.02 24.47
C CYS A 378 6.04 -21.65 25.86
N ALA A 379 5.18 -22.64 26.12
CA ALA A 379 5.07 -23.29 27.43
C ALA A 379 6.46 -23.74 27.91
N VAL A 380 6.80 -23.38 29.15
CA VAL A 380 8.09 -23.59 29.83
C VAL A 380 9.34 -22.96 29.19
N ARG A 381 9.27 -22.48 27.94
CA ARG A 381 10.38 -21.85 27.20
C ARG A 381 10.42 -20.33 27.33
N VAL A 382 9.24 -19.70 27.44
CA VAL A 382 9.09 -18.24 27.49
C VAL A 382 8.26 -17.88 28.71
N ARG A 383 8.80 -16.99 29.55
CA ARG A 383 8.05 -16.41 30.68
C ARG A 383 7.20 -15.26 30.16
N ALA A 384 5.90 -15.28 30.47
CA ALA A 384 4.94 -14.25 30.06
C ALA A 384 5.06 -13.91 28.55
N PRO A 385 4.87 -14.88 27.65
CA PRO A 385 5.07 -14.66 26.22
C PRO A 385 4.13 -13.57 25.68
N ILE A 386 4.64 -12.74 24.79
CA ILE A 386 3.87 -11.71 24.06
C ILE A 386 3.87 -12.00 22.57
N VAL A 387 2.71 -11.88 21.93
CA VAL A 387 2.53 -11.92 20.47
C VAL A 387 2.10 -10.53 20.01
N PRO A 388 3.01 -9.74 19.42
CA PRO A 388 2.66 -8.49 18.78
C PRO A 388 2.00 -8.75 17.43
N ILE A 389 0.76 -8.29 17.28
CA ILE A 389 0.01 -8.29 16.02
C ILE A 389 -0.05 -6.83 15.59
N ILE A 390 0.70 -6.48 14.56
CA ILE A 390 0.91 -5.08 14.16
C ILE A 390 0.66 -4.97 12.66
N LEU A 391 -0.24 -4.08 12.26
CA LEU A 391 -0.63 -3.87 10.87
C LEU A 391 -1.37 -2.53 10.73
N ASP A 392 -1.51 -2.08 9.49
CA ASP A 392 -2.30 -0.90 9.16
C ASP A 392 -3.76 -1.09 9.58
N GLY A 393 -4.34 -0.01 10.06
CA GLY A 393 -5.69 0.01 10.61
C GLY A 393 -6.76 0.33 9.58
N GLU A 394 -6.44 0.85 8.40
CA GLU A 394 -7.43 1.23 7.38
C GLU A 394 -7.45 0.32 6.14
N ASN A 395 -6.33 -0.30 5.79
CA ASN A 395 -6.14 -0.89 4.45
C ASN A 395 -6.96 -2.17 4.19
N ALA A 396 -7.26 -2.97 5.21
CA ALA A 396 -7.83 -4.30 5.00
C ALA A 396 -9.35 -4.28 4.78
N TRP A 397 -10.07 -3.35 5.38
CA TRP A 397 -11.49 -3.54 5.69
C TRP A 397 -12.42 -3.48 4.49
N GLU A 398 -12.04 -2.75 3.44
CA GLU A 398 -12.80 -2.69 2.18
C GLU A 398 -12.93 -4.05 1.49
N PHE A 399 -11.99 -4.95 1.73
CA PHE A 399 -12.00 -6.32 1.19
C PHE A 399 -12.83 -7.28 2.03
N TYR A 400 -13.18 -6.90 3.26
CA TYR A 400 -14.06 -7.70 4.12
C TYR A 400 -15.53 -7.35 3.90
N ALA A 401 -16.38 -8.37 4.04
CA ALA A 401 -17.82 -8.15 4.08
C ALA A 401 -18.20 -7.23 5.24
N LYS A 402 -18.97 -6.17 4.94
CA LYS A 402 -19.40 -5.15 5.92
C LYS A 402 -18.23 -4.56 6.70
N ASP A 403 -17.15 -4.24 6.00
CA ASP A 403 -16.04 -3.48 6.54
C ASP A 403 -15.36 -4.13 7.76
N GLY A 404 -15.23 -5.47 7.71
CA GLY A 404 -14.55 -6.23 8.76
C GLY A 404 -15.35 -6.44 10.04
N ALA A 405 -16.46 -5.74 10.27
CA ALA A 405 -17.23 -5.82 11.51
C ALA A 405 -17.63 -7.26 11.94
N PRO A 406 -18.08 -8.16 11.04
CA PRO A 406 -18.36 -9.56 11.41
C PRO A 406 -17.11 -10.30 11.91
N PHE A 407 -15.98 -10.13 11.22
CA PHE A 407 -14.72 -10.77 11.60
C PHE A 407 -14.17 -10.21 12.92
N LEU A 408 -14.14 -8.88 13.08
CA LEU A 408 -13.64 -8.25 14.29
C LEU A 408 -14.47 -8.64 15.52
N ARG A 409 -15.81 -8.65 15.43
CA ARG A 409 -16.66 -9.16 16.54
C ARG A 409 -16.38 -10.62 16.85
N ALA A 410 -16.24 -11.46 15.83
CA ALA A 410 -15.95 -12.88 15.98
C ALA A 410 -14.58 -13.10 16.66
N LEU A 411 -13.54 -12.38 16.24
CA LEU A 411 -12.19 -12.43 16.80
C LEU A 411 -12.16 -11.90 18.23
N TYR A 412 -12.66 -10.68 18.44
CA TYR A 412 -12.68 -10.01 19.74
C TYR A 412 -13.45 -10.80 20.79
N GLY A 413 -14.62 -11.34 20.42
CA GLY A 413 -15.40 -12.20 21.30
C GLY A 413 -14.73 -13.53 21.65
N ARG A 414 -13.88 -14.08 20.77
CA ARG A 414 -13.08 -15.27 21.10
C ARG A 414 -11.90 -14.94 22.00
N LEU A 415 -11.19 -13.85 21.72
CA LEU A 415 -10.06 -13.40 22.53
C LEU A 415 -10.50 -13.04 23.96
N GLU A 416 -11.66 -12.42 24.14
CA GLU A 416 -12.18 -12.07 25.46
C GLU A 416 -12.57 -13.31 26.30
N ARG A 417 -13.05 -14.38 25.65
CA ARG A 417 -13.51 -15.61 26.31
C ARG A 417 -12.41 -16.65 26.54
N GLU A 418 -11.26 -16.52 25.90
CA GLU A 418 -10.18 -17.50 25.98
C GLU A 418 -9.36 -17.33 27.26
N GLU A 419 -9.54 -18.22 28.25
CA GLU A 419 -8.90 -18.10 29.57
C GLU A 419 -7.36 -18.06 29.54
N GLY A 420 -6.74 -18.76 28.58
CA GLY A 420 -5.28 -18.82 28.49
C GLY A 420 -4.66 -17.75 27.59
N ILE A 421 -5.44 -16.79 27.09
CA ILE A 421 -4.98 -15.64 26.32
C ILE A 421 -5.42 -14.37 27.05
N VAL A 422 -4.60 -13.34 27.03
CA VAL A 422 -4.97 -12.02 27.53
C VAL A 422 -4.54 -10.96 26.51
N THR A 423 -5.45 -10.08 26.12
CA THR A 423 -5.08 -8.93 25.30
C THR A 423 -4.53 -7.82 26.18
N THR A 424 -3.51 -7.12 25.70
CA THR A 424 -2.79 -6.09 26.46
C THR A 424 -2.49 -4.87 25.61
N THR A 425 -2.36 -3.71 26.26
CA THR A 425 -1.58 -2.61 25.69
C THR A 425 -0.09 -2.93 25.81
N VAL A 426 0.72 -2.41 24.90
CA VAL A 426 2.17 -2.70 24.88
C VAL A 426 2.82 -2.18 26.16
N SER A 427 2.50 -0.95 26.57
CA SER A 427 3.05 -0.36 27.78
C SER A 427 2.67 -1.11 29.05
N ALA A 428 1.41 -1.57 29.16
CA ALA A 428 0.98 -2.30 30.36
C ALA A 428 1.79 -3.59 30.50
N TYR A 429 1.93 -4.34 29.41
CA TYR A 429 2.75 -5.56 29.39
C TYR A 429 4.20 -5.29 29.78
N LEU A 430 4.84 -4.29 29.16
CA LEU A 430 6.26 -3.98 29.41
C LEU A 430 6.52 -3.44 30.83
N SER A 431 5.52 -2.82 31.46
CA SER A 431 5.65 -2.36 32.85
C SER A 431 5.76 -3.51 33.84
N GLU A 432 5.10 -4.63 33.55
CA GLU A 432 5.11 -5.83 34.39
C GLU A 432 6.20 -6.83 33.95
N ASN A 433 6.51 -6.85 32.66
CA ASN A 433 7.42 -7.79 32.01
C ASN A 433 8.49 -7.02 31.18
N PRO A 434 9.38 -6.25 31.83
CA PRO A 434 10.43 -5.54 31.12
C PRO A 434 11.39 -6.51 30.43
N PRO A 435 12.06 -6.10 29.34
CA PRO A 435 13.04 -6.95 28.68
C PRO A 435 14.13 -7.47 29.63
N ALA A 436 14.45 -8.75 29.51
CA ALA A 436 15.52 -9.39 30.28
C ALA A 436 16.87 -9.37 29.55
N GLU A 437 16.85 -9.29 28.22
CA GLU A 437 18.02 -9.38 27.35
C GLU A 437 18.13 -8.13 26.47
N SER A 438 19.36 -7.85 26.01
CA SER A 438 19.62 -6.79 25.03
C SER A 438 19.92 -7.40 23.66
N LEU A 439 19.52 -6.71 22.59
CA LEU A 439 19.94 -7.05 21.24
C LEU A 439 21.45 -6.80 21.08
N PRO A 440 22.17 -7.64 20.30
CA PRO A 440 23.56 -7.38 19.95
C PRO A 440 23.73 -6.08 19.16
N ALA A 441 22.82 -5.83 18.23
CA ALA A 441 22.68 -4.60 17.45
C ALA A 441 21.24 -4.52 16.92
N VAL A 442 20.77 -3.33 16.55
CA VAL A 442 19.53 -3.15 15.79
C VAL A 442 19.88 -3.03 14.31
N PHE A 443 19.51 -4.06 13.55
CA PHE A 443 19.74 -4.09 12.10
C PHE A 443 18.96 -2.98 11.40
N PRO A 444 19.59 -2.20 10.48
CA PRO A 444 18.91 -1.17 9.73
C PRO A 444 17.98 -1.76 8.66
N GLY A 445 16.69 -1.53 8.80
CA GLY A 445 15.69 -1.95 7.82
C GLY A 445 14.27 -1.59 8.25
N SER A 446 13.31 -1.91 7.39
CA SER A 446 11.88 -1.72 7.61
C SER A 446 11.15 -3.05 7.79
N TRP A 447 9.86 -3.00 8.11
CA TRP A 447 9.01 -4.18 8.13
C TRP A 447 8.74 -4.80 6.75
N ILE A 448 9.11 -4.11 5.67
CA ILE A 448 8.97 -4.58 4.29
C ILE A 448 10.33 -5.05 3.79
N ASN A 449 10.41 -6.33 3.41
CA ASN A 449 11.61 -6.96 2.87
C ASN A 449 12.88 -6.77 3.73
N HIS A 450 12.72 -6.47 5.03
CA HIS A 450 13.79 -6.19 6.00
C HIS A 450 14.86 -5.20 5.49
N ASN A 451 14.48 -4.24 4.65
CA ASN A 451 15.40 -3.29 4.02
C ASN A 451 14.73 -1.94 3.77
N PHE A 452 15.38 -1.03 3.04
CA PHE A 452 14.85 0.31 2.69
C PHE A 452 14.59 0.50 1.19
N LYS A 453 14.60 -0.56 0.38
CA LYS A 453 14.60 -0.50 -1.09
C LYS A 453 13.42 0.33 -1.64
N ILE A 454 12.27 0.25 -0.98
CA ILE A 454 11.07 0.98 -1.35
C ILE A 454 11.27 2.51 -1.34
N TRP A 455 12.18 3.03 -0.52
CA TRP A 455 12.34 4.49 -0.33
C TRP A 455 13.68 5.03 -0.81
N ILE A 456 14.57 4.18 -1.31
CA ILE A 456 15.91 4.56 -1.76
C ILE A 456 16.53 3.48 -2.65
N GLY A 457 17.22 3.91 -3.70
CA GLY A 457 17.99 3.03 -4.57
C GLY A 457 17.59 3.13 -6.04
N HIS A 458 16.32 3.39 -6.33
CA HIS A 458 15.88 3.66 -7.69
C HIS A 458 16.28 5.07 -8.13
N GLU A 459 16.35 5.28 -9.45
CA GLU A 459 16.74 6.57 -10.02
C GLU A 459 15.80 7.70 -9.59
N GLU A 460 14.49 7.42 -9.51
CA GLU A 460 13.50 8.38 -9.03
C GLU A 460 13.63 8.68 -7.54
N ASP A 461 13.81 7.65 -6.70
CA ASP A 461 14.05 7.87 -5.27
C ASP A 461 15.26 8.77 -5.06
N ASN A 462 16.36 8.48 -5.76
CA ASN A 462 17.60 9.23 -5.63
C ASN A 462 17.45 10.67 -6.13
N LEU A 463 16.69 10.88 -7.21
CA LEU A 463 16.35 12.22 -7.70
C LEU A 463 15.46 12.98 -6.69
N ALA A 464 14.49 12.32 -6.07
CA ALA A 464 13.68 12.91 -5.01
C ALA A 464 14.54 13.32 -3.80
N TRP A 465 15.42 12.43 -3.33
CA TRP A 465 16.38 12.73 -2.25
C TRP A 465 17.31 13.90 -2.61
N GLN A 466 17.77 13.98 -3.86
CA GLN A 466 18.58 15.10 -4.34
C GLN A 466 17.79 16.42 -4.27
N TRP A 467 16.56 16.46 -4.78
CA TRP A 467 15.73 17.67 -4.73
C TRP A 467 15.41 18.10 -3.31
N LEU A 468 15.15 17.15 -2.41
CA LEU A 468 14.95 17.40 -1.00
C LEU A 468 16.21 17.99 -0.35
N ALA A 469 17.38 17.38 -0.58
CA ALA A 469 18.66 17.85 -0.05
C ALA A 469 18.97 19.29 -0.51
N GLU A 470 18.88 19.56 -1.81
CA GLU A 470 19.17 20.87 -2.38
C GLU A 470 18.23 21.95 -1.81
N THR A 471 16.93 21.65 -1.73
CA THR A 471 15.93 22.60 -1.23
C THR A 471 16.12 22.87 0.26
N ARG A 472 16.43 21.84 1.04
CA ARG A 472 16.73 21.96 2.46
C ARG A 472 17.98 22.80 2.71
N ASP A 473 19.06 22.58 1.95
CA ASP A 473 20.30 23.34 2.07
C ASP A 473 20.09 24.83 1.76
N VAL A 474 19.24 25.13 0.76
CA VAL A 474 18.81 26.51 0.47
C VAL A 474 18.11 27.12 1.68
N LEU A 475 17.16 26.41 2.30
CA LEU A 475 16.46 26.89 3.50
C LEU A 475 17.41 27.08 4.68
N ALA A 476 18.30 26.13 4.95
CA ALA A 476 19.23 26.21 6.06
C ALA A 476 20.17 27.41 5.91
N LYS A 477 20.72 27.63 4.71
CA LYS A 477 21.62 28.74 4.42
C LYS A 477 20.89 30.08 4.43
N ARG A 478 19.81 30.22 3.65
CA ARG A 478 19.09 31.49 3.53
C ARG A 478 18.30 31.84 4.77
N GLY A 479 17.74 30.86 5.47
CA GLY A 479 17.08 31.08 6.76
C GLY A 479 18.05 31.57 7.83
N ALA A 480 19.33 31.23 7.77
CA ALA A 480 20.35 31.79 8.66
C ALA A 480 20.76 33.22 8.26
N GLU A 481 20.80 33.53 6.96
CA GLU A 481 21.20 34.83 6.42
C GLU A 481 20.08 35.89 6.45
N ALA A 482 18.84 35.48 6.21
CA ALA A 482 17.67 36.33 6.14
C ALA A 482 16.97 36.41 7.50
N ASP A 483 16.62 37.63 7.91
CA ASP A 483 15.76 37.90 9.08
C ASP A 483 14.30 37.57 8.73
N LEU A 484 14.04 36.30 8.39
CA LEU A 484 12.71 35.82 8.05
C LEU A 484 11.80 35.92 9.27
N PRO A 485 10.56 36.42 9.10
CA PRO A 485 9.56 36.38 10.17
C PRO A 485 9.44 34.96 10.75
N PRO A 486 9.32 34.79 12.08
CA PRO A 486 9.28 33.47 12.70
C PRO A 486 8.22 32.52 12.13
N ALA A 487 7.04 33.05 11.78
CA ALA A 487 5.98 32.25 11.17
C ALA A 487 6.33 31.72 9.77
N VAL A 488 7.00 32.54 8.95
CA VAL A 488 7.46 32.15 7.60
C VAL A 488 8.56 31.09 7.70
N ARG A 489 9.50 31.27 8.64
CA ARG A 489 10.54 30.28 8.93
C ARG A 489 9.95 28.94 9.35
N GLU A 490 8.98 28.96 10.25
CA GLU A 490 8.29 27.75 10.72
C GLU A 490 7.54 27.05 9.57
N GLU A 491 6.84 27.81 8.72
CA GLU A 491 6.15 27.24 7.56
C GLU A 491 7.11 26.63 6.54
N ALA A 492 8.27 27.25 6.31
CA ALA A 492 9.27 26.73 5.38
C ALA A 492 9.90 25.42 5.89
N TRP A 493 10.25 25.34 7.18
CA TRP A 493 10.74 24.09 7.77
C TRP A 493 9.68 23.01 7.78
N ARG A 494 8.42 23.37 8.08
CA ARG A 494 7.29 22.45 8.00
C ARG A 494 7.12 21.87 6.59
N ALA A 495 7.35 22.65 5.54
CA ALA A 495 7.31 22.15 4.16
C ALA A 495 8.44 21.14 3.87
N ILE A 496 9.65 21.35 4.40
CA ILE A 496 10.73 20.33 4.34
C ILE A 496 10.31 19.06 5.07
N TYR A 497 9.83 19.17 6.31
CA TYR A 497 9.42 18.02 7.10
C TYR A 497 8.26 17.24 6.47
N ALA A 498 7.36 17.92 5.76
CA ALA A 498 6.34 17.27 4.95
C ALA A 498 6.94 16.51 3.77
N ALA A 499 7.90 17.10 3.04
CA ALA A 499 8.59 16.47 1.91
C ALA A 499 9.50 15.29 2.31
N GLU A 500 9.84 15.14 3.59
CA GLU A 500 10.55 13.97 4.14
C GLU A 500 9.66 12.73 4.32
N GLY A 501 8.34 12.88 4.22
CA GLY A 501 7.40 11.77 4.43
C GLY A 501 7.67 10.56 3.54
N SER A 502 7.54 9.36 4.08
CA SER A 502 7.83 8.13 3.35
C SER A 502 6.89 7.89 2.17
N ASP A 503 5.70 8.48 2.23
CA ASP A 503 4.64 8.32 1.24
C ASP A 503 5.07 8.75 -0.17
N TRP A 504 6.01 9.70 -0.31
CA TRP A 504 6.43 10.19 -1.62
C TRP A 504 7.25 9.14 -2.38
N CYS A 505 8.33 8.65 -1.75
CA CYS A 505 9.18 7.63 -2.35
C CYS A 505 8.50 6.27 -2.44
N TRP A 506 7.43 6.01 -1.67
CA TRP A 506 6.62 4.80 -1.80
C TRP A 506 6.08 4.58 -3.23
N TRP A 507 5.72 5.67 -3.93
CA TRP A 507 5.17 5.64 -5.29
C TRP A 507 6.22 5.81 -6.39
N TYR A 508 7.48 6.04 -6.00
CA TYR A 508 8.61 6.07 -6.92
C TYR A 508 9.21 4.66 -7.07
N GLY A 509 9.95 4.44 -8.15
CA GLY A 509 10.51 3.11 -8.43
C GLY A 509 9.47 2.12 -8.95
N ASP A 510 9.79 0.82 -8.93
CA ASP A 510 9.03 -0.21 -9.64
C ASP A 510 8.10 -1.01 -8.71
N ASP A 511 8.11 -0.73 -7.41
CA ASP A 511 7.52 -1.61 -6.39
C ASP A 511 6.01 -1.33 -6.16
N HIS A 512 5.50 -0.12 -6.46
CA HIS A 512 4.09 0.26 -6.23
C HIS A 512 3.50 1.18 -7.31
N SER A 513 2.16 1.14 -7.46
CA SER A 513 1.42 2.12 -8.26
C SER A 513 -0.04 2.27 -7.81
N SER A 514 -0.59 3.45 -8.03
CA SER A 514 -2.00 3.80 -7.89
C SER A 514 -2.51 4.59 -9.11
N ALA A 515 -3.82 4.83 -9.13
CA ALA A 515 -4.45 5.75 -10.10
C ALA A 515 -4.05 7.23 -9.87
N ASN A 516 -3.38 7.55 -8.76
CA ASN A 516 -3.08 8.91 -8.31
C ASN A 516 -1.58 9.21 -8.17
N ASP A 517 -0.70 8.41 -8.74
CA ASP A 517 0.76 8.59 -8.55
C ASP A 517 1.26 9.96 -9.04
N GLY A 518 0.61 10.52 -10.07
CA GLY A 518 0.90 11.89 -10.51
C GLY A 518 0.53 12.96 -9.47
N ASP A 519 -0.49 12.73 -8.64
CA ASP A 519 -0.85 13.62 -7.54
C ASP A 519 0.17 13.54 -6.41
N PHE A 520 0.68 12.34 -6.09
CA PHE A 520 1.73 12.16 -5.08
C PHE A 520 3.04 12.83 -5.48
N ASP A 521 3.46 12.66 -6.74
CA ASP A 521 4.64 13.33 -7.28
C ASP A 521 4.53 14.87 -7.24
N GLU A 522 3.36 15.39 -7.62
CA GLU A 522 3.10 16.82 -7.59
C GLU A 522 3.00 17.37 -6.15
N LEU A 523 2.44 16.62 -5.19
CA LEU A 523 2.45 16.99 -3.77
C LEU A 523 3.87 17.12 -3.24
N PHE A 524 4.72 16.12 -3.46
CA PHE A 524 6.13 16.15 -3.07
C PHE A 524 6.84 17.40 -3.62
N ARG A 525 6.75 17.63 -4.94
CA ARG A 525 7.39 18.79 -5.58
C ARG A 525 6.78 20.11 -5.12
N SER A 526 5.47 20.16 -4.81
CA SER A 526 4.82 21.37 -4.32
C SER A 526 5.32 21.81 -2.94
N HIS A 527 5.64 20.85 -2.04
CA HIS A 527 6.27 21.16 -0.75
C HIS A 527 7.65 21.76 -0.94
N LEU A 528 8.46 21.23 -1.85
CA LEU A 528 9.77 21.79 -2.16
C LEU A 528 9.66 23.20 -2.76
N ARG A 529 8.75 23.41 -3.72
CA ARG A 529 8.52 24.75 -4.31
C ARG A 529 8.03 25.77 -3.28
N ARG A 530 7.17 25.34 -2.33
CA ARG A 530 6.70 26.22 -1.25
C ARG A 530 7.84 26.83 -0.45
N VAL A 531 8.92 26.08 -0.23
CA VAL A 531 10.12 26.60 0.47
C VAL A 531 10.72 27.78 -0.30
N TYR A 532 10.89 27.67 -1.62
CA TYR A 532 11.40 28.76 -2.44
C TYR A 532 10.47 29.99 -2.44
N ASP A 533 9.16 29.77 -2.54
CA ASP A 533 8.16 30.85 -2.49
C ASP A 533 8.23 31.62 -1.16
N LEU A 534 8.35 30.91 -0.03
CA LEU A 534 8.46 31.51 1.31
C LEU A 534 9.77 32.27 1.53
N LEU A 535 10.82 31.91 0.78
CA LEU A 535 12.11 32.58 0.78
C LEU A 535 12.22 33.72 -0.23
N ASP A 536 11.15 34.01 -1.00
CA ASP A 536 11.14 34.95 -2.12
C ASP A 536 12.23 34.62 -3.16
N LEU A 537 12.37 33.32 -3.47
CA LEU A 537 13.31 32.78 -4.44
C LEU A 537 12.56 32.11 -5.59
N ARG A 538 13.17 32.12 -6.77
CA ARG A 538 12.69 31.30 -7.89
C ARG A 538 13.11 29.84 -7.66
N ALA A 539 12.13 28.94 -7.64
CA ALA A 539 12.37 27.50 -7.61
C ALA A 539 13.14 27.03 -8.87
N PRO A 540 14.07 26.06 -8.75
CA PRO A 540 14.73 25.42 -9.89
C PRO A 540 13.72 24.87 -10.90
N ASP A 541 14.02 25.02 -12.20
CA ASP A 541 13.12 24.60 -13.28
C ASP A 541 12.83 23.07 -13.22
N GLY A 542 13.76 22.28 -12.68
CA GLY A 542 13.60 20.84 -12.50
C GLY A 542 12.47 20.42 -11.55
N LEU A 543 12.06 21.28 -10.60
CA LEU A 543 10.91 21.00 -9.71
C LEU A 543 9.54 21.13 -10.42
N TRP A 544 9.53 21.59 -11.67
CA TRP A 544 8.33 21.61 -12.52
C TRP A 544 8.25 20.41 -13.46
N VAL A 545 9.29 19.56 -13.46
CA VAL A 545 9.31 18.30 -14.20
C VAL A 545 8.98 17.18 -13.20
N PRO A 546 8.03 16.28 -13.52
CA PRO A 546 7.75 15.13 -12.69
C PRO A 546 9.01 14.32 -12.37
N VAL A 547 9.16 13.88 -11.11
CA VAL A 547 10.18 12.89 -10.77
C VAL A 547 9.77 11.55 -11.38
N LEU A 548 8.49 11.23 -11.28
CA LEU A 548 7.88 10.03 -11.86
C LEU A 548 7.99 10.01 -13.40
N ARG A 549 8.54 8.93 -13.96
CA ARG A 549 8.73 8.74 -15.41
C ARG A 549 7.69 7.79 -16.00
N GLU A 550 6.96 8.25 -17.02
CA GLU A 550 5.91 7.46 -17.70
C GLU A 550 6.45 6.37 -18.64
N GLU A 551 7.60 6.59 -19.30
CA GLU A 551 8.24 5.59 -20.18
C GLU A 551 9.42 4.91 -19.46
N ARG A 552 9.18 3.70 -18.93
CA ARG A 552 10.20 2.92 -18.20
C ARG A 552 10.47 1.56 -18.84
N THR A 553 11.73 1.16 -18.83
CA THR A 553 12.17 -0.22 -19.11
C THR A 553 12.37 -0.94 -17.77
N VAL A 554 11.59 -1.98 -17.51
CA VAL A 554 11.67 -2.81 -16.30
C VAL A 554 12.65 -3.95 -16.51
N VAL A 555 13.55 -4.17 -15.55
CA VAL A 555 14.57 -5.24 -15.60
C VAL A 555 13.97 -6.55 -15.06
N PRO A 556 14.08 -7.69 -15.78
CA PRO A 556 13.60 -8.96 -15.28
C PRO A 556 14.44 -9.45 -14.08
N THR A 557 13.81 -10.14 -13.13
CA THR A 557 14.44 -10.79 -11.96
C THR A 557 15.62 -11.68 -12.35
N THR A 558 15.48 -12.40 -13.46
CA THR A 558 16.56 -13.15 -14.10
C THR A 558 16.59 -12.80 -15.59
N PRO A 559 17.75 -12.47 -16.18
CA PRO A 559 17.85 -12.19 -17.62
C PRO A 559 17.80 -13.48 -18.46
N CYS A 560 17.53 -13.32 -19.76
CA CYS A 560 17.64 -14.42 -20.72
C CYS A 560 19.13 -14.67 -21.04
N THR A 561 19.59 -15.92 -20.88
CA THR A 561 21.02 -16.28 -20.95
C THR A 561 21.40 -17.12 -22.17
N ALA A 562 20.43 -17.74 -22.86
CA ALA A 562 20.63 -18.57 -24.05
C ALA A 562 19.31 -18.72 -24.81
N PHE A 563 19.33 -19.31 -26.01
CA PHE A 563 18.09 -19.60 -26.73
C PHE A 563 17.22 -20.61 -26.00
N VAL A 564 15.90 -20.36 -26.03
CA VAL A 564 14.90 -21.29 -25.51
C VAL A 564 14.12 -21.93 -26.66
N ARG A 565 13.72 -23.19 -26.46
CA ARG A 565 12.93 -23.96 -27.43
C ARG A 565 11.80 -24.69 -26.69
N PRO A 566 10.90 -23.95 -26.01
CA PRO A 566 9.82 -24.55 -25.27
C PRO A 566 8.86 -25.26 -26.23
N ARG A 567 8.22 -26.32 -25.75
CA ARG A 567 7.07 -26.91 -26.40
C ARG A 567 5.83 -26.14 -25.93
N ILE A 568 5.06 -25.56 -26.85
CA ILE A 568 3.85 -24.81 -26.51
C ILE A 568 2.71 -25.80 -26.27
N ASP A 569 2.59 -26.28 -25.03
CA ASP A 569 1.54 -27.22 -24.60
C ASP A 569 0.83 -26.80 -23.31
N GLY A 570 1.15 -25.63 -22.77
CA GLY A 570 0.49 -25.06 -21.60
C GLY A 570 0.91 -25.73 -20.29
N ARG A 571 2.00 -26.50 -20.29
CA ARG A 571 2.59 -27.17 -19.12
C ARG A 571 4.10 -27.05 -19.12
N VAL A 572 4.70 -27.08 -17.92
CA VAL A 572 6.16 -27.23 -17.80
C VAL A 572 6.49 -28.72 -17.86
N THR A 573 6.60 -29.26 -19.07
CA THR A 573 6.79 -30.71 -19.24
C THR A 573 8.22 -31.14 -18.98
N HIS A 574 9.19 -30.24 -19.16
CA HIS A 574 10.59 -30.52 -18.88
C HIS A 574 11.28 -29.36 -18.16
N TYR A 575 12.06 -29.66 -17.12
CA TYR A 575 12.75 -28.67 -16.30
C TYR A 575 13.60 -27.68 -17.13
N TYR A 576 14.23 -28.15 -18.22
CA TYR A 576 15.11 -27.35 -19.07
C TYR A 576 14.41 -26.46 -20.12
N GLU A 577 13.09 -26.53 -20.28
CA GLU A 577 12.39 -25.80 -21.37
C GLU A 577 12.54 -24.28 -21.28
N TRP A 578 12.53 -23.76 -20.05
CA TRP A 578 12.52 -22.32 -19.77
C TRP A 578 13.73 -21.86 -18.92
N THR A 579 14.71 -22.73 -18.63
CA THR A 579 15.82 -22.41 -17.69
C THR A 579 16.66 -21.21 -18.11
N SER A 580 16.78 -20.95 -19.41
CA SER A 580 17.55 -19.82 -19.95
C SER A 580 16.68 -18.62 -20.31
N ALA A 581 15.38 -18.66 -20.00
CA ALA A 581 14.46 -17.55 -20.23
C ALA A 581 14.61 -16.46 -19.17
N ALA A 582 14.22 -15.25 -19.54
CA ALA A 582 14.08 -14.18 -18.58
C ALA A 582 12.82 -14.42 -17.72
N ARG A 583 12.94 -14.17 -16.41
CA ARG A 583 11.85 -14.34 -15.44
C ARG A 583 11.61 -13.02 -14.72
N PHE A 584 10.35 -12.62 -14.63
CA PHE A 584 9.86 -11.49 -13.85
C PHE A 584 8.88 -12.01 -12.79
N ASP A 585 9.31 -12.01 -11.53
CA ASP A 585 8.49 -12.48 -10.41
C ASP A 585 7.55 -11.36 -9.93
N VAL A 586 6.27 -11.51 -10.23
CA VAL A 586 5.25 -10.51 -9.94
C VAL A 586 5.07 -10.32 -8.44
N LYS A 587 5.27 -11.38 -7.63
CA LYS A 587 5.12 -11.32 -6.18
C LYS A 587 6.27 -10.58 -5.48
N LEU A 588 7.46 -10.56 -6.07
CA LEU A 588 8.58 -9.80 -5.50
C LEU A 588 8.58 -8.33 -5.93
N ALA A 589 7.83 -7.99 -6.98
CA ALA A 589 7.72 -6.64 -7.53
C ALA A 589 6.46 -5.89 -7.07
N GLY A 590 5.53 -6.54 -6.35
CA GLY A 590 4.30 -5.93 -5.86
C GLY A 590 4.34 -5.71 -4.35
N GLY A 591 3.91 -4.53 -3.91
CA GLY A 591 3.67 -4.26 -2.49
C GLY A 591 2.59 -5.11 -1.81
N THR A 592 2.51 -4.95 -0.49
CA THR A 592 1.49 -5.53 0.40
C THR A 592 0.06 -5.35 -0.12
N MET A 593 -0.27 -4.23 -0.76
CA MET A 593 -1.60 -3.99 -1.35
C MET A 593 -1.89 -4.76 -2.64
N HIS A 594 -0.88 -5.19 -3.41
CA HIS A 594 -1.07 -5.95 -4.66
C HIS A 594 -1.11 -7.48 -4.43
N HIS A 595 -0.65 -7.95 -3.28
CA HIS A 595 -0.63 -9.37 -2.93
C HIS A 595 -2.01 -10.00 -2.73
N ALA A 596 -3.04 -9.20 -2.46
CA ALA A 596 -4.37 -9.70 -2.08
C ALA A 596 -5.28 -10.13 -3.26
N GLY A 597 -4.88 -9.95 -4.53
CA GLY A 597 -5.80 -10.20 -5.67
C GLY A 597 -5.27 -10.50 -7.08
N GLY A 598 -3.96 -10.52 -7.35
CA GLY A 598 -3.43 -10.73 -8.72
C GLY A 598 -3.57 -12.16 -9.27
N LEU A 599 -3.99 -12.31 -10.53
CA LEU A 599 -4.14 -13.59 -11.23
C LEU A 599 -2.79 -14.16 -11.67
N VAL A 600 -1.84 -13.32 -12.08
CA VAL A 600 -0.51 -13.73 -12.57
C VAL A 600 0.49 -13.74 -11.42
N SER A 601 1.26 -14.83 -11.29
CA SER A 601 2.32 -14.97 -10.29
C SER A 601 3.72 -14.77 -10.87
N VAL A 602 3.94 -15.15 -12.13
CA VAL A 602 5.24 -14.99 -12.82
C VAL A 602 5.01 -14.71 -14.30
N LEU A 603 5.74 -13.74 -14.84
CA LEU A 603 5.91 -13.51 -16.28
C LEU A 603 7.28 -14.05 -16.71
N THR A 604 7.31 -14.97 -17.66
CA THR A 604 8.54 -15.50 -18.25
C THR A 604 8.56 -15.20 -19.74
N TYR A 605 9.70 -14.79 -20.30
CA TYR A 605 9.85 -14.64 -21.75
C TYR A 605 11.23 -15.07 -22.22
N GLY A 606 11.31 -15.51 -23.46
CA GLY A 606 12.57 -15.89 -24.09
C GLY A 606 12.44 -15.91 -25.61
N PHE A 607 13.51 -16.22 -26.30
CA PHE A 607 13.52 -16.24 -27.76
C PHE A 607 14.51 -17.28 -28.29
N ASN A 608 14.32 -17.64 -29.56
CA ASN A 608 15.35 -18.27 -30.38
C ASN A 608 15.59 -17.43 -31.64
N ALA A 609 16.32 -17.97 -32.62
CA ALA A 609 16.64 -17.24 -33.84
C ALA A 609 15.43 -16.78 -34.67
N THR A 610 14.24 -17.37 -34.49
CA THR A 610 13.07 -17.10 -35.34
C THR A 610 11.82 -16.72 -34.56
N HIS A 611 11.71 -17.11 -33.29
CA HIS A 611 10.50 -16.94 -32.48
C HIS A 611 10.79 -16.23 -31.16
N TRP A 612 9.81 -15.44 -30.75
CA TRP A 612 9.65 -14.94 -29.41
C TRP A 612 8.63 -15.78 -28.65
N PHE A 613 8.91 -16.05 -27.38
CA PHE A 613 8.11 -16.87 -26.49
C PHE A 613 7.73 -16.10 -25.24
N VAL A 614 6.47 -16.21 -24.82
CA VAL A 614 5.96 -15.64 -23.57
C VAL A 614 5.22 -16.73 -22.80
N ARG A 615 5.39 -16.72 -21.48
CA ARG A 615 4.73 -17.61 -20.54
C ARG A 615 4.19 -16.83 -19.34
N LEU A 616 2.97 -17.17 -18.93
CA LEU A 616 2.37 -16.71 -17.67
C LEU A 616 2.09 -17.88 -16.74
N ASP A 617 2.55 -17.74 -15.51
CA ASP A 617 2.16 -18.58 -14.38
C ASP A 617 1.10 -17.85 -13.56
N PHE A 618 0.15 -18.59 -13.01
CA PHE A 618 -0.99 -18.02 -12.29
C PHE A 618 -0.88 -18.26 -10.78
N THR A 619 -1.48 -17.38 -9.98
CA THR A 619 -1.53 -17.51 -8.52
C THR A 619 -2.38 -18.70 -8.09
N ASN A 620 -3.47 -18.94 -8.82
CA ASN A 620 -4.35 -20.09 -8.68
C ASN A 620 -4.41 -20.86 -10.01
N PRO A 621 -4.60 -22.19 -9.99
CA PRO A 621 -4.76 -22.97 -11.22
C PRO A 621 -5.92 -22.44 -12.07
N PRO A 622 -5.78 -22.40 -13.41
CA PRO A 622 -6.87 -21.96 -14.30
C PRO A 622 -8.17 -22.73 -14.05
N SER A 623 -9.22 -22.01 -13.66
CA SER A 623 -10.55 -22.56 -13.37
C SER A 623 -11.54 -22.32 -14.52
N ALA A 624 -12.81 -22.73 -14.38
CA ALA A 624 -13.84 -22.45 -15.39
C ALA A 624 -14.00 -20.94 -15.68
N SER A 625 -13.71 -20.05 -14.73
CA SER A 625 -13.78 -18.60 -14.93
C SER A 625 -12.67 -18.05 -15.81
N PHE A 626 -11.53 -18.75 -15.93
CA PHE A 626 -10.45 -18.40 -16.88
C PHE A 626 -10.90 -18.56 -18.34
N ALA A 627 -12.03 -19.23 -18.58
CA ALA A 627 -12.59 -19.38 -19.92
C ALA A 627 -12.94 -18.05 -20.60
N ALA A 628 -13.35 -17.05 -19.80
CA ALA A 628 -13.78 -15.73 -20.26
C ALA A 628 -12.62 -14.72 -20.40
N LEU A 629 -11.42 -15.06 -19.91
CA LEU A 629 -10.27 -14.16 -19.95
C LEU A 629 -9.59 -14.17 -21.32
N GLY A 630 -9.25 -13.00 -21.83
CA GLY A 630 -8.34 -12.78 -22.94
C GLY A 630 -6.96 -12.34 -22.46
N PHE A 631 -5.95 -12.46 -23.32
CA PHE A 631 -4.60 -12.00 -23.02
C PHE A 631 -4.09 -11.13 -24.18
N VAL A 632 -3.48 -10.00 -23.85
CA VAL A 632 -3.01 -9.03 -24.84
C VAL A 632 -1.57 -8.67 -24.53
N VAL A 633 -0.68 -8.85 -25.50
CA VAL A 633 0.70 -8.39 -25.40
C VAL A 633 0.83 -7.06 -26.12
N HIS A 634 1.08 -6.00 -25.36
CA HIS A 634 1.31 -4.65 -25.86
C HIS A 634 2.78 -4.47 -26.14
N ILE A 635 3.18 -4.40 -27.41
CA ILE A 635 4.55 -4.10 -27.80
C ILE A 635 4.61 -2.62 -28.16
N LEU A 636 5.52 -1.89 -27.53
CA LEU A 636 5.71 -0.45 -27.69
C LEU A 636 6.82 -0.14 -28.72
N ARG A 637 7.89 -0.94 -28.69
CA ARG A 637 9.07 -0.81 -29.58
C ARG A 637 9.42 -2.18 -30.19
N PRO A 638 10.03 -2.22 -31.39
CA PRO A 638 10.38 -1.09 -32.26
C PRO A 638 9.18 -0.46 -32.97
N ARG A 639 8.02 -1.13 -32.94
CA ARG A 639 6.75 -0.66 -33.50
C ARG A 639 5.61 -0.98 -32.54
N ALA A 640 4.71 -0.03 -32.37
CA ALA A 640 3.54 -0.19 -31.53
C ALA A 640 2.54 -1.17 -32.16
N VAL A 641 2.44 -2.38 -31.59
CA VAL A 641 1.49 -3.42 -32.02
C VAL A 641 0.90 -4.13 -30.80
N ARG A 642 -0.30 -4.70 -30.97
CA ARG A 642 -0.98 -5.49 -29.94
C ARG A 642 -1.17 -6.91 -30.42
N CYS A 643 -0.66 -7.88 -29.68
CA CYS A 643 -0.85 -9.30 -29.96
C CYS A 643 -1.98 -9.83 -29.06
N PHE A 644 -3.15 -10.04 -29.63
CA PHE A 644 -4.30 -10.64 -28.96
C PHE A 644 -4.18 -12.16 -29.02
N ILE A 645 -4.20 -12.81 -27.86
CA ILE A 645 -4.19 -14.26 -27.73
C ILE A 645 -5.64 -14.73 -27.60
N SER A 646 -6.16 -15.35 -28.65
CA SER A 646 -7.52 -15.89 -28.68
C SER A 646 -7.46 -17.41 -28.48
N LEU A 647 -7.99 -17.88 -27.36
CA LEU A 647 -8.08 -19.30 -27.03
C LEU A 647 -9.40 -19.87 -27.55
N ALA A 648 -9.38 -21.06 -28.16
CA ALA A 648 -10.60 -21.73 -28.58
C ALA A 648 -11.48 -22.08 -27.36
N ASP A 649 -12.79 -22.19 -27.60
CA ASP A 649 -13.72 -22.76 -26.62
C ASP A 649 -13.28 -24.21 -26.31
N GLY A 650 -12.85 -24.44 -25.07
CA GLY A 650 -12.45 -25.75 -24.59
C GLY A 650 -13.59 -26.48 -23.88
N PRO A 651 -13.51 -27.81 -23.71
CA PRO A 651 -14.38 -28.52 -22.78
C PRO A 651 -14.10 -28.05 -21.33
N ALA A 652 -14.94 -28.47 -20.39
CA ALA A 652 -14.93 -28.07 -18.98
C ALA A 652 -13.53 -27.96 -18.32
N ALA A 653 -13.44 -27.15 -17.26
CA ALA A 653 -12.22 -26.82 -16.51
C ALA A 653 -11.21 -28.00 -16.35
N GLY A 654 -9.93 -27.74 -16.66
CA GLY A 654 -8.83 -28.69 -16.51
C GLY A 654 -8.42 -29.46 -17.79
N GLN A 655 -8.67 -28.91 -18.98
CA GLN A 655 -8.19 -29.47 -20.26
C GLN A 655 -7.47 -28.41 -21.11
N GLU A 656 -6.48 -28.86 -21.88
CA GLU A 656 -5.67 -28.04 -22.82
C GLU A 656 -6.55 -27.23 -23.77
N ARG A 657 -6.34 -25.91 -23.81
CA ARG A 657 -6.98 -24.98 -24.75
C ARG A 657 -5.96 -24.42 -25.71
N ARG A 658 -6.09 -24.76 -26.99
CA ARG A 658 -5.27 -24.21 -28.07
C ARG A 658 -5.86 -22.90 -28.57
N GLY A 659 -4.98 -21.96 -28.91
CA GLY A 659 -5.33 -20.65 -29.41
C GLY A 659 -4.41 -20.18 -30.53
N ARG A 660 -4.72 -18.98 -31.01
CA ARG A 660 -3.98 -18.25 -32.04
C ARG A 660 -3.69 -16.84 -31.58
N VAL A 661 -2.61 -16.28 -32.13
CA VAL A 661 -2.22 -14.90 -31.90
C VAL A 661 -2.62 -14.05 -33.10
N ARG A 662 -3.42 -13.02 -32.85
CA ARG A 662 -3.79 -11.99 -33.84
C ARG A 662 -3.03 -10.70 -33.53
N ILE A 663 -2.46 -10.06 -34.54
CA ILE A 663 -1.70 -8.81 -34.39
C ILE A 663 -2.48 -7.64 -34.96
N GLU A 664 -2.69 -6.60 -34.15
CA GLU A 664 -3.24 -5.30 -34.56
C GLU A 664 -2.17 -4.19 -34.49
N ASN A 665 -2.27 -3.19 -35.36
CA ASN A 665 -1.49 -1.96 -35.26
C ASN A 665 -2.07 -1.01 -34.18
N SER A 666 -1.39 0.11 -33.96
CA SER A 666 -1.84 1.17 -33.05
C SER A 666 -3.19 1.81 -33.43
N GLU A 667 -3.61 1.68 -34.69
CA GLU A 667 -4.90 2.20 -35.20
C GLU A 667 -6.05 1.19 -35.03
N GLY A 668 -5.78 -0.01 -34.51
CA GLY A 668 -6.77 -1.08 -34.32
C GLY A 668 -7.06 -1.90 -35.57
N GLU A 669 -6.27 -1.73 -36.63
CA GLU A 669 -6.39 -2.57 -37.83
C GLU A 669 -5.64 -3.89 -37.63
N THR A 670 -6.30 -5.00 -37.98
CA THR A 670 -5.67 -6.31 -37.94
C THR A 670 -4.66 -6.47 -39.09
N ILE A 671 -3.39 -6.63 -38.72
CA ILE A 671 -2.27 -6.83 -39.66
C ILE A 671 -2.12 -8.31 -40.01
N ARG A 672 -2.38 -9.20 -39.04
CA ARG A 672 -2.26 -10.66 -39.15
C ARG A 672 -3.29 -11.34 -38.24
N GLU A 673 -4.09 -12.25 -38.80
CA GLU A 673 -5.08 -13.06 -38.06
C GLU A 673 -4.48 -14.33 -37.42
N ASP A 674 -3.50 -14.95 -38.08
CA ASP A 674 -2.82 -16.16 -37.60
C ASP A 674 -1.31 -15.90 -37.57
N ALA A 675 -0.86 -15.20 -36.54
CA ALA A 675 0.52 -14.75 -36.37
C ALA A 675 1.34 -15.63 -35.44
N GLY A 676 0.75 -16.62 -34.79
CA GLY A 676 1.41 -17.41 -33.77
C GLY A 676 0.48 -18.39 -33.08
N GLU A 677 1.05 -19.28 -32.29
CA GLU A 677 0.29 -20.26 -31.51
C GLU A 677 0.32 -19.92 -30.02
N ALA A 678 -0.74 -20.28 -29.32
CA ALA A 678 -0.80 -20.20 -27.87
C ALA A 678 -1.52 -21.42 -27.31
N VAL A 679 -1.15 -21.83 -26.09
CA VAL A 679 -1.82 -22.91 -25.37
C VAL A 679 -1.98 -22.52 -23.90
N LEU A 680 -3.17 -22.75 -23.36
CA LEU A 680 -3.49 -22.61 -21.94
C LEU A 680 -3.87 -23.97 -21.36
N ASP A 681 -3.15 -24.42 -20.35
CA ASP A 681 -3.54 -25.56 -19.50
C ASP A 681 -3.29 -25.21 -18.03
N GLU A 682 -2.13 -25.54 -17.46
CA GLU A 682 -1.73 -25.08 -16.11
C GLU A 682 -1.11 -23.67 -16.15
N ILE A 683 -0.44 -23.37 -17.26
CA ILE A 683 0.17 -22.09 -17.60
C ILE A 683 -0.31 -21.63 -18.98
N LEU A 684 -0.16 -20.35 -19.27
CA LEU A 684 -0.31 -19.84 -20.64
C LEU A 684 1.07 -19.79 -21.30
N GLU A 685 1.19 -20.33 -22.50
CA GLU A 685 2.37 -20.21 -23.34
C GLU A 685 1.96 -19.68 -24.72
N ALA A 686 2.77 -18.78 -25.29
CA ALA A 686 2.58 -18.28 -26.64
C ALA A 686 3.92 -18.19 -27.39
N ALA A 687 3.88 -18.52 -28.67
CA ALA A 687 5.00 -18.40 -29.61
C ALA A 687 4.60 -17.53 -30.80
N VAL A 688 5.39 -16.48 -31.05
CA VAL A 688 5.18 -15.54 -32.16
C VAL A 688 6.47 -15.42 -32.97
N PRO A 689 6.46 -15.72 -34.28
CA PRO A 689 7.62 -15.50 -35.13
C PRO A 689 7.96 -14.01 -35.23
N PHE A 690 9.26 -13.67 -35.16
CA PHE A 690 9.71 -12.27 -35.32
C PHE A 690 9.31 -11.68 -36.68
N GLU A 691 9.27 -12.51 -37.73
CA GLU A 691 8.79 -12.11 -39.06
C GLU A 691 7.32 -11.64 -39.04
N ALA A 692 6.47 -12.30 -38.25
CA ALA A 692 5.06 -11.93 -38.12
C ALA A 692 4.87 -10.57 -37.42
N LEU A 693 5.80 -10.24 -36.50
CA LEU A 693 5.89 -8.94 -35.83
C LEU A 693 6.57 -7.87 -36.71
N GLY A 694 7.24 -8.28 -37.78
CA GLY A 694 8.04 -7.41 -38.64
C GLY A 694 9.30 -6.89 -37.96
N PHE A 695 9.88 -7.66 -37.03
CA PHE A 695 11.08 -7.29 -36.28
C PHE A 695 12.34 -7.90 -36.91
N ALA A 696 13.43 -7.14 -36.89
CA ALA A 696 14.74 -7.55 -37.39
C ALA A 696 15.73 -7.78 -36.24
N PRO A 697 16.76 -8.62 -36.44
CA PRO A 697 17.85 -8.76 -35.47
C PRO A 697 18.47 -7.40 -35.09
N GLY A 698 18.62 -7.15 -33.79
CA GLY A 698 19.11 -5.89 -33.25
C GLY A 698 18.03 -4.86 -32.89
N ASP A 699 16.77 -5.08 -33.27
CA ASP A 699 15.67 -4.24 -32.82
C ASP A 699 15.48 -4.37 -31.30
N GLU A 700 15.21 -3.25 -30.63
CA GLU A 700 14.84 -3.24 -29.21
C GLU A 700 13.33 -3.44 -29.08
N VAL A 701 12.94 -4.57 -28.50
CA VAL A 701 11.55 -4.89 -28.18
C VAL A 701 11.27 -4.43 -26.78
N ALA A 702 10.25 -3.59 -26.60
CA ALA A 702 9.72 -3.22 -25.28
C ALA A 702 8.25 -3.62 -25.22
N PHE A 703 7.85 -4.44 -24.25
CA PHE A 703 6.49 -4.94 -24.15
C PHE A 703 5.95 -5.02 -22.71
N SER A 704 4.62 -5.00 -22.60
CA SER A 704 3.86 -5.39 -21.41
C SER A 704 2.79 -6.41 -21.79
N ILE A 705 2.31 -7.20 -20.85
CA ILE A 705 1.22 -8.15 -21.04
C ILE A 705 0.05 -7.79 -20.14
N ALA A 706 -1.15 -7.86 -20.70
CA ALA A 706 -2.41 -7.58 -20.04
C ALA A 706 -3.29 -8.85 -20.05
N VAL A 707 -3.93 -9.12 -18.92
CA VAL A 707 -5.07 -10.04 -18.81
C VAL A 707 -6.32 -9.19 -18.97
N THR A 708 -7.27 -9.64 -19.78
CA THR A 708 -8.51 -8.93 -20.06
C THR A 708 -9.71 -9.79 -19.71
N ASP A 709 -10.79 -9.20 -19.20
CA ASP A 709 -12.10 -9.82 -19.07
C ASP A 709 -13.11 -9.05 -19.94
N GLN A 710 -13.81 -9.74 -20.83
CA GLN A 710 -14.73 -9.14 -21.81
C GLN A 710 -14.12 -7.97 -22.61
N GLY A 711 -12.81 -8.04 -22.90
CA GLY A 711 -12.08 -7.02 -23.65
C GLY A 711 -11.57 -5.83 -22.82
N LEU A 712 -11.74 -5.84 -21.50
CA LEU A 712 -11.23 -4.82 -20.58
C LEU A 712 -10.02 -5.37 -19.82
N GLU A 713 -8.93 -4.62 -19.75
CA GLU A 713 -7.74 -4.97 -18.96
C GLU A 713 -8.11 -5.05 -17.47
N VAL A 714 -7.91 -6.24 -16.87
CA VAL A 714 -8.13 -6.49 -15.44
C VAL A 714 -6.81 -6.61 -14.67
N GLU A 715 -5.71 -6.86 -15.38
CA GLU A 715 -4.37 -6.97 -14.80
C GLU A 715 -3.32 -6.72 -15.89
N ARG A 716 -2.21 -6.05 -15.54
CA ARG A 716 -1.13 -5.73 -16.48
C ARG A 716 0.24 -5.86 -15.82
N TRP A 717 1.18 -6.45 -16.54
CA TRP A 717 2.56 -6.64 -16.12
C TRP A 717 3.58 -6.25 -17.19
N PRO A 718 4.62 -5.50 -16.82
CA PRO A 718 4.75 -4.77 -15.56
C PRO A 718 3.61 -3.76 -15.40
N SER A 719 3.19 -3.45 -14.16
CA SER A 719 2.11 -2.49 -13.88
C SER A 719 2.39 -1.11 -14.49
N ARG A 720 3.68 -0.76 -14.63
CA ARG A 720 4.20 0.44 -15.29
C ARG A 720 5.39 0.15 -16.19
N GLY A 721 5.53 0.94 -17.25
CA GLY A 721 6.59 0.73 -18.23
C GLY A 721 6.44 -0.58 -19.00
N ALA A 722 7.55 -1.14 -19.45
CA ALA A 722 7.61 -2.34 -20.26
C ALA A 722 8.90 -3.11 -19.98
N VAL A 723 8.86 -4.43 -20.11
CA VAL A 723 10.10 -5.22 -20.13
C VAL A 723 10.73 -5.09 -21.51
N SER A 724 12.05 -4.99 -21.59
CA SER A 724 12.75 -4.91 -22.88
C SER A 724 13.76 -6.01 -23.12
N PHE A 725 13.94 -6.37 -24.38
CA PHE A 725 15.07 -7.19 -24.86
C PHE A 725 15.44 -6.80 -26.29
N THR A 726 16.61 -7.22 -26.74
CA THR A 726 17.03 -7.05 -28.14
C THR A 726 16.77 -8.32 -28.93
N VAL A 727 16.14 -8.21 -30.10
CA VAL A 727 15.91 -9.34 -31.00
C VAL A 727 17.26 -10.00 -31.34
N PRO A 728 17.41 -11.33 -31.14
CA PRO A 728 18.70 -11.97 -31.26
C PRO A 728 19.23 -11.99 -32.69
N SER A 729 20.54 -11.76 -32.83
CA SER A 729 21.28 -12.06 -34.05
C SER A 729 21.73 -13.52 -34.07
N ALA A 730 22.17 -14.01 -35.23
CA ALA A 730 22.61 -15.40 -35.40
C ALA A 730 23.80 -15.80 -34.49
N ASP A 731 24.57 -14.82 -34.02
CA ASP A 731 25.71 -14.98 -33.11
C ASP A 731 25.35 -14.78 -31.62
N PHE A 732 24.07 -14.70 -31.26
CA PHE A 732 23.62 -14.48 -29.88
C PHE A 732 24.23 -15.48 -28.89
N GLU A 733 24.17 -16.78 -29.18
CA GLU A 733 24.75 -17.81 -28.29
C GLU A 733 26.28 -17.65 -28.16
N GLU A 734 26.99 -17.30 -29.24
CA GLU A 734 28.44 -17.07 -29.21
C GLU A 734 28.83 -15.84 -28.37
N ARG A 735 27.97 -14.81 -28.33
CA ARG A 735 28.16 -13.62 -27.48
C ARG A 735 27.92 -13.89 -26.01
N MET A 736 26.90 -14.68 -25.68
CA MET A 736 26.57 -15.03 -24.29
C MET A 736 27.59 -15.98 -23.65
N TRP A 737 28.35 -16.74 -24.46
CA TRP A 737 29.46 -17.59 -23.99
C TRP A 737 30.76 -16.82 -23.67
N ARG A 738 30.84 -15.51 -23.97
CA ARG A 738 32.04 -14.68 -23.76
C ARG A 738 31.96 -13.75 -22.54
N VAL A 739 30.91 -13.87 -21.71
CA VAL A 739 30.70 -13.03 -20.51
C VAL A 739 30.99 -13.82 -19.25
#